data_AF-A0AAN5R5R4-F1
#
_entry.id   AF-A0AAN5R5R4-F1
#
_cell.length_a   1.000
_cell.length_b   1.000
_cell.length_c   1.000
_cell.angle_alpha   90.00
_cell.angle_beta   90.00
_cell.angle_gamma   90.00
#
_symmetry.space_group_name_H-M   'P 1'
#
loop_
_entity.id
_entity.type
_entity.pdbx_description
1 polymer ?
#
loop_
_entity_poly.entity_id
_entity_poly.type
_entity_poly.pdbx_seq_one_letter_code
_entity_poly.pdbx_strand_id
1 'polypeptide(L)'
;MPKYVEGVELTQEGMHAIFARMGYGDITSGSIYNGVPTIDTGALNRQGFMPVLTGVGPHRDSGHWIMLIKGPGNQYYLFDPLGKTSGEGYKNILAAQLPMGSTLSVIPNGSGLNMGLCGYWVASAGLRAHQALNQPIPPTLLNLGQTITDEMRNELDHDGYRKITGWLRAVADEFPHGDEQFDAKALRENTEKDLKIEIPTLVLPGKDTSPKEAPVKPTAPQDKSVPVWNGFSLYTDDTVKAAAQYAYDNYLGKPYTGTVESVPANFGGRMVYRQHHGLSHTLRTMAYAELIVEEARKAKLRGETLGKFKDGRTIADVTPEELKKIMIAQAFFVAGRDDEASDAKNYQKYHEQSRDAFLKYVKDNESTLIPDVFKDQEDVNFYARVIEDKSHDWDSTPAHVLINQGHMVDLVRVKQPPESFLQRYFNSMQRWIGTQATEAVFGIQRQFFHATYEVVAGFDSDNKEPHLVVSGLGRYVIGEDGQPIREAPKKGQKEGDLKVFPQTYKLKENERFMRVDEFLKLPEIQSTFPGAGKHLQGGMPGMNEMDYWNRLNSLNRARCENDVNFCLKQLQTAHDKAKIDPIKEAFQSSKEKGRRQPNMDEIAAARIIQQIMANPDCIHDDHVLINGQKLEEKFFRDLLAKCEMAVVGSLLNDTDMGNIDTLMRHEKDTEFHATGEEAIPKKIGEYWINDQRINNSRNSITQKKHDLIFLMQNDAWYFSRVNAIAQNRDKGSSFKEVLITTLMTPLTSKALVDTSRAEPPTRLFRGLNLSEEFTKGLIDQANAMIANTTERLFTDHSPEAFKQIKSNDLSKISSRTNASTTTNIKLVKETWDSNVIFEMLDPDGLLHPKQVGQHGAGTESEFSVYLPEDVALVPTKVTLDGKTKTGENRYIFTFVAVKSPDFIPRHESGYAVEPFLR
;
A
#
# COMPACT_ATOMS: atom_id res chain seq x y z
N MET A 1 -5.11 -21.48 15.06
CA MET A 1 -3.78 -21.52 14.40
C MET A 1 -3.38 -20.10 14.03
N PRO A 2 -2.12 -19.68 14.20
CA PRO A 2 -1.69 -18.35 13.75
C PRO A 2 -1.83 -18.20 12.23
N LYS A 3 -2.31 -17.04 11.73
CA LYS A 3 -2.63 -16.80 10.30
C LYS A 3 -1.47 -17.07 9.31
N TYR A 4 -0.21 -16.98 9.74
CA TYR A 4 0.96 -17.25 8.89
C TYR A 4 1.22 -18.76 8.67
N VAL A 5 0.84 -19.60 9.63
CA VAL A 5 0.95 -21.06 9.50
C VAL A 5 -0.01 -21.56 8.42
N GLU A 6 -1.19 -20.93 8.30
CA GLU A 6 -2.20 -21.27 7.29
C GLU A 6 -1.72 -21.04 5.84
N GLY A 7 -0.89 -20.01 5.61
CA GLY A 7 -0.32 -19.70 4.28
C GLY A 7 0.78 -20.64 3.80
N VAL A 8 1.46 -21.33 4.73
CA VAL A 8 2.60 -22.23 4.44
C VAL A 8 2.21 -23.70 4.58
N GLU A 9 1.36 -24.05 5.53
CA GLU A 9 0.98 -25.43 5.78
C GLU A 9 -0.11 -25.95 4.83
N LEU A 10 -0.96 -25.08 4.28
CA LEU A 10 -2.18 -25.51 3.60
C LEU A 10 -2.20 -25.21 2.10
N THR A 11 -1.08 -24.76 1.53
CA THR A 11 -0.92 -24.42 0.10
C THR A 11 0.06 -25.37 -0.58
N GLN A 12 -0.08 -25.57 -1.90
CA GLN A 12 0.85 -26.41 -2.67
C GLN A 12 2.28 -25.85 -2.66
N GLU A 13 2.41 -24.53 -2.78
CA GLU A 13 3.72 -23.84 -2.75
C GLU A 13 4.43 -24.03 -1.40
N GLY A 14 3.72 -23.90 -0.28
CA GLY A 14 4.31 -24.12 1.03
C GLY A 14 4.71 -25.58 1.26
N MET A 15 3.93 -26.53 0.75
CA MET A 15 4.29 -27.95 0.83
C MET A 15 5.53 -28.29 -0.02
N HIS A 16 5.63 -27.72 -1.22
CA HIS A 16 6.83 -27.85 -2.06
C HIS A 16 8.06 -27.25 -1.39
N ALA A 17 7.92 -26.11 -0.72
CA ALA A 17 9.01 -25.51 0.04
C ALA A 17 9.50 -26.42 1.18
N ILE A 18 8.59 -27.01 1.96
CA ILE A 18 8.96 -27.94 3.04
C ILE A 18 9.74 -29.14 2.49
N PHE A 19 9.22 -29.81 1.45
CA PHE A 19 9.90 -30.98 0.86
C PHE A 19 11.21 -30.62 0.14
N ALA A 20 11.29 -29.47 -0.53
CA ALA A 20 12.53 -29.01 -1.16
C ALA A 20 13.66 -28.82 -0.15
N ARG A 21 13.34 -28.32 1.06
CA ARG A 21 14.33 -28.22 2.15
C ARG A 21 14.76 -29.56 2.73
N MET A 22 14.01 -30.63 2.46
CA MET A 22 14.31 -31.98 2.88
C MET A 22 15.06 -32.81 1.83
N GLY A 23 15.60 -32.16 0.78
CA GLY A 23 16.27 -32.84 -0.33
C GLY A 23 15.31 -33.38 -1.40
N TYR A 24 14.03 -33.01 -1.36
CA TYR A 24 13.02 -33.41 -2.34
C TYR A 24 12.54 -32.19 -3.15
N GLY A 25 13.44 -31.57 -3.90
CA GLY A 25 13.21 -30.32 -4.65
C GLY A 25 12.21 -30.41 -5.80
N ASP A 26 12.06 -31.59 -6.41
CA ASP A 26 11.22 -31.82 -7.59
C ASP A 26 10.01 -32.71 -7.29
N ILE A 27 9.33 -32.49 -6.15
CA ILE A 27 8.13 -33.27 -5.82
C ILE A 27 6.89 -32.81 -6.59
N THR A 28 6.19 -33.76 -7.17
CA THR A 28 4.84 -33.58 -7.67
C THR A 28 3.85 -33.95 -6.57
N SER A 29 2.93 -33.02 -6.26
CA SER A 29 1.82 -33.23 -5.33
C SER A 29 0.54 -33.55 -6.08
N GLY A 30 -0.35 -34.32 -5.44
CA GLY A 30 -1.70 -34.57 -5.93
C GLY A 30 -2.72 -33.61 -5.30
N SER A 31 -3.96 -33.65 -5.79
CA SER A 31 -5.06 -32.91 -5.17
C SER A 31 -6.38 -33.68 -5.22
N ILE A 32 -7.31 -33.35 -4.33
CA ILE A 32 -8.71 -33.75 -4.40
C ILE A 32 -9.56 -32.49 -4.45
N TYR A 33 -9.88 -32.03 -5.66
CA TYR A 33 -10.65 -30.82 -5.90
C TYR A 33 -12.12 -31.14 -6.09
N ASN A 34 -12.97 -30.58 -5.23
CA ASN A 34 -14.42 -30.84 -5.23
C ASN A 34 -14.76 -32.35 -5.23
N GLY A 35 -14.01 -33.15 -4.47
CA GLY A 35 -14.17 -34.61 -4.39
C GLY A 35 -13.57 -35.40 -5.55
N VAL A 36 -12.97 -34.74 -6.54
CA VAL A 36 -12.32 -35.38 -7.70
C VAL A 36 -10.80 -35.44 -7.48
N PRO A 37 -10.20 -36.64 -7.43
CA PRO A 37 -8.76 -36.81 -7.23
C PRO A 37 -7.99 -36.63 -8.55
N THR A 38 -6.89 -35.89 -8.48
CA THR A 38 -5.90 -35.75 -9.55
C THR A 38 -4.57 -36.28 -9.03
N ILE A 39 -4.17 -37.47 -9.50
CA ILE A 39 -2.97 -38.18 -9.05
C ILE A 39 -2.10 -38.52 -10.27
N ASP A 40 -0.86 -38.01 -10.29
CA ASP A 40 0.13 -38.43 -11.27
C ASP A 40 0.78 -39.75 -10.80
N THR A 41 0.27 -40.88 -11.29
CA THR A 41 0.79 -42.20 -10.95
C THR A 41 2.23 -42.40 -11.41
N GLY A 42 2.67 -41.72 -12.48
CA GLY A 42 4.06 -41.74 -12.94
C GLY A 42 4.98 -41.07 -11.92
N ALA A 43 4.61 -39.88 -11.45
CA ALA A 43 5.34 -39.17 -10.40
C ALA A 43 5.33 -39.92 -9.07
N LEU A 44 4.17 -40.45 -8.64
CA LEU A 44 4.05 -41.30 -7.44
C LEU A 44 4.98 -42.52 -7.51
N ASN A 45 5.10 -43.14 -8.68
CA ASN A 45 5.96 -44.29 -8.89
C ASN A 45 7.46 -43.93 -8.88
N ARG A 46 7.83 -42.75 -9.40
CA ARG A 46 9.23 -42.26 -9.38
C ARG A 46 9.65 -41.79 -7.99
N GLN A 47 8.78 -41.07 -7.30
CA GLN A 47 9.02 -40.49 -5.97
C GLN A 47 8.89 -41.52 -4.84
N GLY A 48 8.12 -42.59 -5.05
CA GLY A 48 7.76 -43.54 -3.99
C GLY A 48 6.68 -43.04 -3.03
N PHE A 49 6.33 -41.75 -3.10
CA PHE A 49 5.26 -41.13 -2.34
C PHE A 49 4.72 -39.88 -3.08
N MET A 50 3.55 -39.41 -2.65
CA MET A 50 2.92 -38.19 -3.14
C MET A 50 2.11 -37.52 -2.02
N PRO A 51 2.44 -36.28 -1.62
CA PRO A 51 1.55 -35.49 -0.77
C PRO A 51 0.31 -35.07 -1.59
N VAL A 52 -0.88 -35.17 -1.00
CA VAL A 52 -2.16 -34.90 -1.66
C VAL A 52 -2.93 -33.85 -0.86
N LEU A 53 -3.26 -32.73 -1.50
CA LEU A 53 -4.04 -31.66 -0.90
C LEU A 53 -5.53 -31.96 -1.02
N THR A 54 -6.25 -32.03 0.11
CA THR A 54 -7.67 -32.37 0.15
C THR A 54 -8.53 -31.21 0.65
N GLY A 55 -9.82 -31.19 0.30
CA GLY A 55 -10.74 -30.17 0.78
C GLY A 55 -10.67 -28.83 0.05
N VAL A 56 -10.06 -28.81 -1.13
CA VAL A 56 -9.96 -27.63 -2.02
C VAL A 56 -11.15 -27.54 -2.99
N GLY A 57 -11.57 -26.32 -3.32
CA GLY A 57 -12.75 -26.04 -4.15
C GLY A 57 -12.81 -24.58 -4.64
N PRO A 58 -13.89 -24.15 -5.34
CA PRO A 58 -13.97 -22.85 -6.03
C PRO A 58 -13.80 -21.60 -5.15
N HIS A 59 -13.86 -21.78 -3.84
CA HIS A 59 -13.78 -20.71 -2.85
C HIS A 59 -12.75 -21.01 -1.73
N ARG A 60 -11.94 -22.06 -1.89
CA ARG A 60 -10.94 -22.50 -0.91
C ARG A 60 -9.74 -23.11 -1.63
N ASP A 61 -8.65 -22.33 -1.66
CA ASP A 61 -7.37 -22.72 -2.27
C ASP A 61 -6.41 -23.37 -1.25
N SER A 62 -6.87 -23.53 -0.01
CA SER A 62 -6.15 -24.18 1.09
C SER A 62 -6.95 -25.34 1.68
N GLY A 63 -6.25 -26.38 2.13
CA GLY A 63 -6.87 -27.65 2.50
C GLY A 63 -6.02 -28.53 3.41
N HIS A 64 -6.50 -29.74 3.69
CA HIS A 64 -5.84 -30.72 4.56
C HIS A 64 -4.89 -31.62 3.76
N TRP A 65 -3.65 -31.79 4.23
CA TRP A 65 -2.67 -32.65 3.58
C TRP A 65 -2.71 -34.09 4.10
N ILE A 66 -2.67 -35.02 3.16
CA ILE A 66 -2.45 -36.46 3.40
C ILE A 66 -1.29 -36.94 2.52
N MET A 67 -0.74 -38.11 2.81
CA MET A 67 0.36 -38.69 2.02
C MET A 67 -0.01 -40.06 1.47
N LEU A 68 0.03 -40.18 0.15
CA LEU A 68 -0.11 -41.45 -0.57
C LEU A 68 1.29 -42.05 -0.78
N ILE A 69 1.49 -43.27 -0.32
CA ILE A 69 2.80 -43.94 -0.27
C ILE A 69 2.75 -45.18 -1.16
N LYS A 70 3.75 -45.36 -2.01
CA LYS A 70 3.94 -46.59 -2.79
C LYS A 70 4.73 -47.61 -1.96
N GLY A 71 4.18 -48.82 -1.88
CA GLY A 71 4.83 -50.00 -1.31
C GLY A 71 5.29 -51.00 -2.37
N PRO A 72 5.77 -52.18 -1.94
CA PRO A 72 6.19 -53.25 -2.84
C PRO A 72 5.06 -53.75 -3.75
N GLY A 73 5.36 -53.92 -5.04
CA GLY A 73 4.39 -54.40 -6.04
C GLY A 73 3.25 -53.40 -6.27
N ASN A 74 2.00 -53.87 -6.20
CA ASN A 74 0.78 -53.05 -6.35
C ASN A 74 0.17 -52.66 -4.98
N GLN A 75 0.97 -52.64 -3.92
CA GLN A 75 0.52 -52.18 -2.59
C GLN A 75 0.77 -50.68 -2.41
N TYR A 76 -0.24 -49.98 -1.90
CA TYR A 76 -0.19 -48.56 -1.59
C TYR A 76 -0.70 -48.33 -0.16
N TYR A 77 -0.21 -47.27 0.45
CA TYR A 77 -0.57 -46.91 1.83
C TYR A 77 -0.96 -45.45 1.91
N LEU A 78 -1.88 -45.13 2.82
CA LEU A 78 -2.31 -43.76 3.08
C LEU A 78 -1.99 -43.37 4.52
N PHE A 79 -1.24 -42.29 4.67
CA PHE A 79 -1.02 -41.63 5.95
C PHE A 79 -1.85 -40.34 6.03
N ASP A 80 -2.62 -40.21 7.11
CA ASP A 80 -3.39 -39.01 7.40
C ASP A 80 -3.03 -38.52 8.83
N PRO A 81 -2.50 -37.30 8.99
CA PRO A 81 -2.18 -36.72 10.29
C PRO A 81 -3.38 -36.64 11.26
N LEU A 82 -4.62 -36.62 10.76
CA LEU A 82 -5.84 -36.64 11.57
C LEU A 82 -6.19 -38.04 12.10
N GLY A 83 -5.53 -39.08 11.61
CA GLY A 83 -5.67 -40.46 12.05
C GLY A 83 -6.48 -41.34 11.09
N LYS A 84 -6.54 -42.63 11.42
CA LYS A 84 -7.11 -43.69 10.56
C LYS A 84 -8.50 -43.35 10.00
N THR A 85 -9.41 -42.88 10.84
CA THR A 85 -10.81 -42.61 10.45
C THR A 85 -10.89 -41.56 9.35
N SER A 86 -10.05 -40.53 9.41
CA SER A 86 -9.97 -39.50 8.37
C SER A 86 -9.42 -40.08 7.07
N GLY A 87 -8.33 -40.85 7.13
CA GLY A 87 -7.73 -41.49 5.96
C GLY A 87 -8.67 -42.48 5.24
N GLU A 88 -9.46 -43.26 5.97
CA GLU A 88 -10.44 -44.18 5.37
C GLU A 88 -11.51 -43.44 4.55
N GLY A 89 -11.78 -42.17 4.85
CA GLY A 89 -12.67 -41.31 4.04
C GLY A 89 -12.16 -41.06 2.62
N TYR A 90 -10.84 -41.07 2.40
CA TYR A 90 -10.22 -40.81 1.09
C TYR A 90 -9.86 -42.09 0.32
N LYS A 91 -9.83 -43.24 1.00
CA LYS A 91 -9.35 -44.51 0.44
C LYS A 91 -10.03 -44.90 -0.86
N ASN A 92 -11.36 -44.88 -0.92
CA ASN A 92 -12.10 -45.31 -2.12
C ASN A 92 -11.85 -44.37 -3.32
N ILE A 93 -11.78 -43.07 -3.05
CA ILE A 93 -11.56 -42.03 -4.06
C ILE A 93 -10.15 -42.16 -4.66
N LEU A 94 -9.13 -42.32 -3.80
CA LEU A 94 -7.75 -42.47 -4.24
C LEU A 94 -7.47 -43.84 -4.88
N ALA A 95 -8.06 -44.91 -4.36
CA ALA A 95 -7.90 -46.26 -4.94
C ALA A 95 -8.38 -46.33 -6.40
N ALA A 96 -9.38 -45.53 -6.78
CA ALA A 96 -9.88 -45.46 -8.15
C ALA A 96 -8.87 -44.85 -9.16
N GLN A 97 -7.86 -44.12 -8.68
CA GLN A 97 -6.80 -43.53 -9.50
C GLN A 97 -5.54 -44.40 -9.59
N LEU A 98 -5.50 -45.52 -8.86
CA LEU A 98 -4.35 -46.42 -8.83
C LEU A 98 -4.46 -47.51 -9.91
N PRO A 99 -3.33 -48.13 -10.32
CA PRO A 99 -3.34 -49.21 -11.30
C PRO A 99 -4.31 -50.35 -10.93
N MET A 100 -4.94 -50.95 -11.94
CA MET A 100 -5.91 -52.03 -11.74
C MET A 100 -5.28 -53.21 -10.97
N GLY A 101 -5.96 -53.67 -9.92
CA GLY A 101 -5.46 -54.72 -9.02
C GLY A 101 -4.59 -54.21 -7.85
N SER A 102 -4.53 -52.90 -7.64
CA SER A 102 -3.84 -52.31 -6.48
C SER A 102 -4.63 -52.41 -5.18
N THR A 103 -3.92 -52.52 -4.06
CA THR A 103 -4.51 -52.47 -2.72
C THR A 103 -4.05 -51.22 -1.98
N LEU A 104 -4.99 -50.37 -1.53
CA LEU A 104 -4.70 -49.19 -0.72
C LEU A 104 -5.09 -49.43 0.75
N SER A 105 -4.14 -49.37 1.68
CA SER A 105 -4.38 -49.55 3.12
C SER A 105 -4.06 -48.28 3.91
N VAL A 106 -4.89 -47.91 4.88
CA VAL A 106 -4.66 -46.72 5.71
C VAL A 106 -3.81 -47.08 6.92
N ILE A 107 -2.78 -46.29 7.20
CA ILE A 107 -1.93 -46.46 8.37
C ILE A 107 -2.75 -46.10 9.62
N PRO A 108 -2.85 -46.98 10.63
CA PRO A 108 -3.72 -46.78 11.79
C PRO A 108 -3.05 -45.91 12.87
N ASN A 109 -2.71 -44.65 12.57
CA ASN A 109 -2.21 -43.69 13.55
C ASN A 109 -3.34 -43.04 14.38
N GLY A 110 -2.99 -42.58 15.58
CA GLY A 110 -3.90 -41.96 16.53
C GLY A 110 -4.40 -40.58 16.10
N SER A 111 -5.64 -40.27 16.49
CA SER A 111 -6.27 -38.97 16.25
C SER A 111 -5.95 -37.95 17.35
N GLY A 112 -6.00 -36.65 17.02
CA GLY A 112 -5.88 -35.56 18.00
C GLY A 112 -4.45 -35.01 18.20
N LEU A 113 -3.46 -35.56 17.50
CA LEU A 113 -2.07 -35.09 17.52
C LEU A 113 -1.73 -34.11 16.39
N ASN A 114 -2.63 -33.94 15.41
CA ASN A 114 -2.38 -33.01 14.31
C ASN A 114 -2.18 -31.57 14.82
N MET A 115 -3.01 -31.11 15.76
CA MET A 115 -3.02 -29.71 16.28
C MET A 115 -3.04 -28.63 15.16
N GLY A 116 -3.40 -29.03 13.93
CA GLY A 116 -3.38 -28.20 12.72
C GLY A 116 -2.07 -28.23 11.91
N LEU A 117 -1.09 -29.06 12.25
CA LEU A 117 0.24 -29.11 11.61
C LEU A 117 0.32 -30.18 10.51
N CYS A 118 -0.70 -30.28 9.65
CA CYS A 118 -0.82 -31.40 8.71
C CYS A 118 0.29 -31.44 7.65
N GLY A 119 0.80 -30.28 7.21
CA GLY A 119 1.92 -30.19 6.28
C GLY A 119 3.21 -30.71 6.91
N TYR A 120 3.54 -30.22 8.12
CA TYR A 120 4.67 -30.70 8.91
C TYR A 120 4.61 -32.20 9.15
N TRP A 121 3.46 -32.74 9.54
CA TRP A 121 3.34 -34.16 9.84
C TRP A 121 3.48 -35.05 8.60
N VAL A 122 2.96 -34.62 7.45
CA VAL A 122 3.17 -35.33 6.19
C VAL A 122 4.66 -35.32 5.80
N ALA A 123 5.35 -34.20 5.98
CA ALA A 123 6.78 -34.10 5.71
C ALA A 123 7.64 -34.83 6.76
N SER A 124 7.23 -34.90 8.02
CA SER A 124 7.97 -35.55 9.11
C SER A 124 7.62 -37.05 9.21
N ALA A 125 6.44 -37.36 9.74
CA ALA A 125 6.00 -38.72 10.00
C ALA A 125 5.68 -39.49 8.72
N GLY A 126 5.18 -38.80 7.68
CA GLY A 126 4.85 -39.43 6.41
C GLY A 126 6.07 -39.98 5.66
N LEU A 127 7.19 -39.24 5.64
CA LEU A 127 8.44 -39.72 5.04
C LEU A 127 9.05 -40.91 5.81
N ARG A 128 8.99 -40.88 7.15
CA ARG A 128 9.41 -42.04 7.97
C ARG A 128 8.53 -43.26 7.74
N ALA A 129 7.21 -43.06 7.58
CA ALA A 129 6.30 -44.13 7.19
C ALA A 129 6.67 -44.73 5.83
N HIS A 130 6.97 -43.87 4.85
CA HIS A 130 7.43 -44.30 3.52
C HIS A 130 8.73 -45.13 3.60
N GLN A 131 9.71 -44.69 4.37
CA GLN A 131 10.96 -45.41 4.57
C GLN A 131 10.74 -46.77 5.25
N ALA A 132 9.96 -46.82 6.33
CA ALA A 132 9.68 -48.05 7.07
C ALA A 132 8.95 -49.10 6.22
N LEU A 133 7.99 -48.67 5.40
CA LEU A 133 7.21 -49.56 4.52
C LEU A 133 8.03 -50.12 3.36
N ASN A 134 9.16 -49.49 3.02
CA ASN A 134 10.04 -49.92 1.93
C ASN A 134 11.31 -50.65 2.41
N GLN A 135 11.41 -50.98 3.71
CA GLN A 135 12.46 -51.87 4.21
C GLN A 135 12.26 -53.31 3.70
N PRO A 136 13.32 -54.13 3.59
CA PRO A 136 13.21 -55.53 3.13
C PRO A 136 12.22 -56.38 3.94
N ILE A 137 12.05 -56.05 5.22
CA ILE A 137 11.07 -56.65 6.13
C ILE A 137 10.30 -55.50 6.78
N PRO A 138 9.20 -55.01 6.17
CA PRO A 138 8.47 -53.88 6.70
C PRO A 138 7.69 -54.26 7.98
N PRO A 139 7.48 -53.32 8.92
CA PRO A 139 6.65 -53.56 10.10
C PRO A 139 5.20 -53.81 9.71
N THR A 140 4.44 -54.46 10.59
CA THR A 140 2.97 -54.54 10.41
C THR A 140 2.37 -53.12 10.48
N LEU A 141 1.28 -52.87 9.75
CA LEU A 141 0.63 -51.55 9.76
C LEU A 141 0.21 -51.11 11.16
N LEU A 142 -0.20 -52.04 12.02
CA LEU A 142 -0.55 -51.73 13.40
C LEU A 142 0.66 -51.20 14.19
N ASN A 143 1.81 -51.88 14.07
CA ASN A 143 3.03 -51.47 14.75
C ASN A 143 3.52 -50.12 14.19
N LEU A 144 3.49 -49.94 12.86
CA LEU A 144 3.87 -48.66 12.24
C LEU A 144 2.97 -47.50 12.69
N GLY A 145 1.65 -47.71 12.72
CA GLY A 145 0.69 -46.71 13.19
C GLY A 145 0.91 -46.33 14.65
N GLN A 146 1.22 -47.30 15.51
CA GLN A 146 1.55 -47.05 16.91
C GLN A 146 2.86 -46.25 17.04
N THR A 147 3.92 -46.65 16.32
CA THR A 147 5.20 -45.94 16.30
C THR A 147 5.02 -44.48 15.89
N ILE A 148 4.31 -44.20 14.79
CA ILE A 148 4.04 -42.82 14.34
C ILE A 148 3.26 -42.03 15.40
N THR A 149 2.28 -42.66 16.05
CA THR A 149 1.47 -42.01 17.09
C THR A 149 2.32 -41.59 18.28
N ASP A 150 3.23 -42.46 18.71
CA ASP A 150 4.10 -42.18 19.84
C ASP A 150 5.17 -41.13 19.47
N GLU A 151 5.69 -41.15 18.24
CA GLU A 151 6.60 -40.12 17.73
C GLU A 151 5.94 -38.74 17.69
N MET A 152 4.75 -38.62 17.11
CA MET A 152 3.99 -37.36 17.05
C MET A 152 3.71 -36.83 18.46
N ARG A 153 3.38 -37.71 19.42
CA ARG A 153 3.16 -37.32 20.82
C ARG A 153 4.44 -36.80 21.47
N ASN A 154 5.54 -37.54 21.33
CA ASN A 154 6.84 -37.16 21.88
C ASN A 154 7.35 -35.83 21.30
N GLU A 155 7.07 -35.56 20.02
CA GLU A 155 7.41 -34.30 19.36
C GLU A 155 6.58 -33.10 19.83
N LEU A 156 5.39 -33.33 20.40
CA LEU A 156 4.54 -32.28 20.97
C LEU A 156 4.81 -32.00 22.45
N ASP A 157 5.44 -32.93 23.17
CA ASP A 157 5.87 -32.74 24.55
C ASP A 157 6.93 -31.63 24.67
N HIS A 158 7.13 -31.09 25.88
CA HIS A 158 8.17 -30.09 26.18
C HIS A 158 8.18 -28.87 25.25
N ASP A 159 7.01 -28.22 25.10
CA ASP A 159 6.77 -27.04 24.26
C ASP A 159 6.95 -27.29 22.74
N GLY A 160 6.80 -28.55 22.32
CA GLY A 160 6.98 -29.02 20.96
C GLY A 160 6.11 -28.30 19.91
N TYR A 161 4.84 -28.02 20.25
CA TYR A 161 3.96 -27.27 19.35
C TYR A 161 4.49 -25.86 19.02
N ARG A 162 5.01 -25.14 20.02
CA ARG A 162 5.59 -23.81 19.81
C ARG A 162 6.88 -23.89 19.00
N LYS A 163 7.70 -24.91 19.24
CA LYS A 163 8.93 -25.19 18.48
C LYS A 163 8.66 -25.48 17.01
N ILE A 164 7.71 -26.38 16.72
CA ILE A 164 7.30 -26.72 15.35
C ILE A 164 6.73 -25.48 14.64
N THR A 165 5.84 -24.72 15.29
CA THR A 165 5.26 -23.50 14.69
C THR A 165 6.26 -22.36 14.52
N GLY A 166 7.29 -22.29 15.38
CA GLY A 166 8.43 -21.38 15.21
C GLY A 166 9.32 -21.79 14.04
N TRP A 167 9.57 -23.08 13.86
CA TRP A 167 10.31 -23.62 12.72
C TRP A 167 9.56 -23.43 11.41
N LEU A 168 8.25 -23.72 11.34
CA LEU A 168 7.43 -23.47 10.17
C LEU A 168 7.43 -21.98 9.78
N ARG A 169 7.44 -21.06 10.77
CA ARG A 169 7.63 -19.63 10.51
C ARG A 169 9.00 -19.35 9.88
N ALA A 170 10.07 -19.97 10.39
CA ALA A 170 11.40 -19.80 9.83
C ALA A 170 11.54 -20.40 8.41
N VAL A 171 10.81 -21.47 8.10
CA VAL A 171 10.70 -22.01 6.73
C VAL A 171 9.98 -21.02 5.81
N ALA A 172 8.99 -20.28 6.33
CA ALA A 172 8.28 -19.21 5.62
C ALA A 172 9.12 -17.96 5.37
N ASP A 173 9.95 -17.59 6.36
CA ASP A 173 10.72 -16.33 6.43
C ASP A 173 12.17 -16.49 5.89
N GLU A 174 12.42 -17.58 5.15
CA GLU A 174 13.66 -17.98 4.46
C GLU A 174 14.87 -18.33 5.37
N PHE A 175 15.03 -19.63 5.68
CA PHE A 175 16.23 -20.21 6.32
C PHE A 175 17.39 -20.40 5.30
N PRO A 176 18.69 -20.38 5.67
CA PRO A 176 19.78 -20.78 4.76
C PRO A 176 19.70 -22.27 4.38
N HIS A 177 20.19 -22.65 3.20
CA HIS A 177 20.32 -24.06 2.80
C HIS A 177 21.37 -24.76 3.68
N GLY A 178 20.95 -25.78 4.44
CA GLY A 178 21.85 -26.73 5.12
C GLY A 178 21.98 -28.04 4.34
N ASP A 179 22.80 -28.96 4.83
CA ASP A 179 22.90 -30.32 4.29
C ASP A 179 21.52 -31.00 4.23
N GLU A 180 21.25 -31.73 3.15
CA GLU A 180 19.96 -32.43 2.94
C GLU A 180 19.58 -33.27 4.18
N GLN A 181 18.37 -33.02 4.70
CA GLN A 181 17.83 -33.75 5.86
C GLN A 181 16.63 -34.60 5.43
N PHE A 182 16.63 -35.88 5.79
CA PHE A 182 15.61 -36.84 5.34
C PHE A 182 14.30 -36.81 6.15
N ASP A 183 14.23 -36.08 7.27
CA ASP A 183 12.99 -35.84 8.02
C ASP A 183 12.91 -34.41 8.61
N ALA A 184 11.70 -33.84 8.67
CA ALA A 184 11.49 -32.43 9.04
C ALA A 184 11.75 -32.15 10.53
N LYS A 185 11.75 -33.19 11.38
CA LYS A 185 12.09 -33.07 12.81
C LYS A 185 13.58 -32.86 13.00
N ALA A 186 14.41 -33.66 12.34
CA ALA A 186 15.86 -33.52 12.38
C ALA A 186 16.30 -32.16 11.82
N LEU A 187 15.68 -31.73 10.72
CA LEU A 187 15.89 -30.39 10.17
C LEU A 187 15.53 -29.31 11.20
N ARG A 188 14.36 -29.40 11.84
CA ARG A 188 13.95 -28.49 12.91
C ARG A 188 14.94 -28.47 14.08
N GLU A 189 15.36 -29.62 14.57
CA GLU A 189 16.25 -29.72 15.73
C GLU A 189 17.66 -29.20 15.42
N ASN A 190 18.16 -29.38 14.19
CA ASN A 190 19.41 -28.78 13.74
C ASN A 190 19.27 -27.25 13.62
N THR A 191 18.20 -26.78 12.98
CA THR A 191 17.84 -25.35 12.92
C THR A 191 17.78 -24.72 14.33
N GLU A 192 17.18 -25.41 15.30
CA GLU A 192 17.07 -24.94 16.69
C GLU A 192 18.41 -24.89 17.44
N LYS A 193 19.43 -25.66 17.03
CA LYS A 193 20.77 -25.61 17.66
C LYS A 193 21.57 -24.39 17.20
N ASP A 194 21.46 -24.01 15.93
CA ASP A 194 22.18 -22.87 15.35
C ASP A 194 21.52 -21.54 15.72
N LEU A 195 20.22 -21.56 15.98
CA LEU A 195 19.47 -20.46 16.59
C LEU A 195 19.66 -20.52 18.12
N LYS A 196 20.59 -19.76 18.73
CA LYS A 196 20.58 -19.57 20.19
C LYS A 196 19.29 -18.86 20.61
N ILE A 197 18.24 -19.62 20.93
CA ILE A 197 16.96 -19.08 21.42
C ILE A 197 17.14 -18.61 22.87
N GLU A 198 17.66 -17.40 23.08
CA GLU A 198 17.31 -16.64 24.29
C GLU A 198 15.85 -16.19 24.17
N ILE A 199 15.10 -16.28 25.26
CA ILE A 199 13.70 -15.81 25.37
C ILE A 199 13.71 -14.42 26.04
N PRO A 200 13.66 -13.31 25.27
CA PRO A 200 13.15 -12.04 25.77
C PRO A 200 11.70 -11.78 25.32
N THR A 201 10.94 -11.18 26.22
CA THR A 201 9.63 -10.57 26.02
C THR A 201 9.64 -9.57 24.86
N LEU A 202 8.56 -9.59 24.07
CA LEU A 202 8.17 -8.58 23.07
C LEU A 202 9.18 -8.27 21.93
N VAL A 203 8.65 -8.39 20.70
CA VAL A 203 9.10 -7.83 19.41
C VAL A 203 10.18 -8.62 18.61
N LEU A 204 9.75 -8.99 17.39
CA LEU A 204 10.43 -9.44 16.16
C LEU A 204 11.65 -8.53 15.79
N PRO A 205 12.53 -8.77 14.77
CA PRO A 205 12.26 -9.41 13.47
C PRO A 205 13.40 -10.24 12.83
N GLY A 206 13.04 -10.95 11.74
CA GLY A 206 13.80 -12.02 11.07
C GLY A 206 15.05 -11.66 10.24
N LYS A 207 15.27 -12.39 9.12
CA LYS A 207 16.54 -12.57 8.36
C LYS A 207 16.46 -13.48 7.09
N ASP A 208 15.81 -13.07 5.99
CA ASP A 208 15.58 -13.74 4.65
C ASP A 208 16.81 -14.33 3.90
N THR A 209 16.55 -15.20 2.90
CA THR A 209 17.30 -15.40 1.64
C THR A 209 16.41 -15.66 0.38
N SER A 210 16.11 -14.57 -0.35
CA SER A 210 15.61 -14.34 -1.72
C SER A 210 15.34 -15.49 -2.74
N PRO A 211 14.20 -15.44 -3.50
CA PRO A 211 13.93 -16.25 -4.69
C PRO A 211 14.09 -15.49 -6.04
N LYS A 212 14.26 -16.28 -7.12
CA LYS A 212 14.32 -15.84 -8.54
C LYS A 212 12.93 -15.52 -9.11
N GLU A 213 12.89 -14.46 -9.92
CA GLU A 213 11.70 -13.99 -10.63
C GLU A 213 11.13 -15.04 -11.61
N ALA A 214 9.89 -15.44 -11.37
CA ALA A 214 8.95 -15.91 -12.39
C ALA A 214 7.87 -14.84 -12.57
N PRO A 215 7.30 -14.66 -13.77
CA PRO A 215 6.34 -13.59 -14.04
C PRO A 215 5.06 -13.83 -13.23
N VAL A 216 4.86 -13.02 -12.20
CA VAL A 216 3.68 -13.07 -11.33
C VAL A 216 2.48 -12.54 -12.11
N LYS A 217 1.54 -13.44 -12.41
CA LYS A 217 0.19 -13.01 -12.79
C LYS A 217 -0.47 -12.36 -11.57
N PRO A 218 -1.18 -11.22 -11.72
CA PRO A 218 -1.82 -10.53 -10.61
C PRO A 218 -2.74 -11.48 -9.82
N THR A 219 -2.51 -11.60 -8.51
CA THR A 219 -3.23 -12.49 -7.58
C THR A 219 -4.54 -11.91 -7.03
N ALA A 220 -5.10 -10.90 -7.70
CA ALA A 220 -6.49 -10.54 -7.56
C ALA A 220 -7.06 -10.25 -8.96
N PRO A 221 -8.27 -10.70 -9.30
CA PRO A 221 -8.96 -10.15 -10.46
C PRO A 221 -9.25 -8.68 -10.15
N GLN A 222 -8.33 -7.78 -10.53
CA GLN A 222 -8.64 -6.37 -10.63
C GLN A 222 -9.72 -6.25 -11.70
N ASP A 223 -10.87 -5.68 -11.33
CA ASP A 223 -11.88 -5.37 -12.32
C ASP A 223 -11.28 -4.30 -13.25
N LYS A 224 -11.00 -4.69 -14.50
CA LYS A 224 -10.38 -3.86 -15.55
C LYS A 224 -11.22 -2.63 -15.96
N SER A 225 -12.26 -2.32 -15.20
CA SER A 225 -13.35 -1.39 -15.52
C SER A 225 -13.23 -0.03 -14.81
N VAL A 226 -12.17 0.25 -14.03
CA VAL A 226 -11.94 1.58 -13.42
C VAL A 226 -10.98 2.40 -14.29
N PRO A 227 -11.44 3.46 -14.98
CA PRO A 227 -10.57 4.30 -15.82
C PRO A 227 -9.53 5.04 -14.97
N VAL A 228 -8.31 5.23 -15.48
CA VAL A 228 -7.28 6.05 -14.80
C VAL A 228 -7.75 7.51 -14.71
N TRP A 229 -7.53 8.16 -13.57
CA TRP A 229 -7.96 9.54 -13.34
C TRP A 229 -7.13 10.53 -14.18
N ASN A 230 -7.77 11.58 -14.71
CA ASN A 230 -7.12 12.54 -15.62
C ASN A 230 -6.40 13.71 -14.91
N GLY A 231 -6.36 13.69 -13.57
CA GLY A 231 -5.67 14.69 -12.76
C GLY A 231 -6.55 15.82 -12.25
N PHE A 232 -7.85 15.87 -12.61
CA PHE A 232 -8.81 16.78 -12.00
C PHE A 232 -8.79 16.68 -10.46
N SER A 233 -8.87 17.83 -9.80
CA SER A 233 -9.06 17.92 -8.35
C SER A 233 -9.65 19.29 -8.01
N LEU A 234 -10.53 19.31 -7.02
CA LEU A 234 -11.08 20.50 -6.37
C LEU A 234 -10.02 21.54 -6.05
N TYR A 235 -8.83 21.10 -5.61
CA TYR A 235 -7.81 22.00 -5.09
C TYR A 235 -7.00 22.70 -6.18
N THR A 236 -7.09 22.23 -7.44
CA THR A 236 -6.30 22.74 -8.56
C THR A 236 -7.15 23.26 -9.73
N ASP A 237 -8.43 22.92 -9.78
CA ASP A 237 -9.31 23.35 -10.87
C ASP A 237 -9.81 24.80 -10.66
N ASP A 238 -9.34 25.71 -11.52
CA ASP A 238 -9.68 27.13 -11.42
C ASP A 238 -11.16 27.42 -11.70
N THR A 239 -11.85 26.58 -12.47
CA THR A 239 -13.28 26.75 -12.76
C THR A 239 -14.13 26.48 -11.52
N VAL A 240 -13.87 25.37 -10.80
CA VAL A 240 -14.55 25.08 -9.53
C VAL A 240 -14.25 26.15 -8.48
N LYS A 241 -12.99 26.59 -8.39
CA LYS A 241 -12.58 27.67 -7.48
C LYS A 241 -13.29 28.99 -7.80
N ALA A 242 -13.43 29.34 -9.07
CA ALA A 242 -14.15 30.54 -9.50
C ALA A 242 -15.65 30.48 -9.14
N ALA A 243 -16.29 29.31 -9.27
CA ALA A 243 -17.67 29.12 -8.84
C ALA A 243 -17.83 29.31 -7.31
N ALA A 244 -16.92 28.73 -6.51
CA ALA A 244 -16.91 28.92 -5.06
C ALA A 244 -16.67 30.39 -4.65
N GLN A 245 -15.75 31.08 -5.35
CA GLN A 245 -15.50 32.51 -5.15
C GLN A 245 -16.74 33.35 -5.48
N TYR A 246 -17.42 33.06 -6.59
CA TYR A 246 -18.66 33.74 -6.95
C TYR A 246 -19.76 33.50 -5.91
N ALA A 247 -19.93 32.27 -5.43
CA ALA A 247 -20.91 31.95 -4.40
C ALA A 247 -20.62 32.71 -3.10
N TYR A 248 -19.35 32.85 -2.71
CA TYR A 248 -18.94 33.66 -1.56
C TYR A 248 -19.23 35.15 -1.76
N ASP A 249 -18.75 35.75 -2.86
CA ASP A 249 -18.80 37.19 -3.10
C ASP A 249 -20.25 37.72 -3.20
N ASN A 250 -21.16 36.88 -3.67
CA ASN A 250 -22.55 37.26 -3.93
C ASN A 250 -23.53 36.79 -2.86
N TYR A 251 -23.23 35.69 -2.15
CA TYR A 251 -24.19 35.05 -1.23
C TYR A 251 -23.56 34.70 0.13
N LEU A 252 -22.62 33.75 0.18
CA LEU A 252 -22.15 33.16 1.43
C LEU A 252 -21.38 34.15 2.32
N GLY A 253 -20.69 35.12 1.71
CA GLY A 253 -19.99 36.20 2.39
C GLY A 253 -20.88 37.40 2.74
N LYS A 254 -22.18 37.37 2.41
CA LYS A 254 -23.14 38.41 2.77
C LYS A 254 -23.82 38.08 4.11
N PRO A 255 -24.20 39.10 4.91
CA PRO A 255 -25.05 38.92 6.08
C PRO A 255 -26.32 38.11 5.77
N TYR A 256 -26.79 37.35 6.75
CA TYR A 256 -28.13 36.77 6.70
C TYR A 256 -29.20 37.88 6.71
N THR A 257 -30.27 37.68 5.94
CA THR A 257 -31.39 38.62 5.76
C THR A 257 -32.65 38.19 6.51
N GLY A 258 -32.70 36.94 6.98
CA GLY A 258 -33.77 36.39 7.81
C GLY A 258 -33.52 36.58 9.30
N THR A 259 -34.17 35.79 10.16
CA THR A 259 -34.24 36.05 11.61
C THR A 259 -33.53 34.98 12.47
N VAL A 260 -33.63 33.69 12.13
CA VAL A 260 -33.18 32.59 13.01
C VAL A 260 -31.65 32.42 12.94
N GLU A 261 -30.96 32.62 14.07
CA GLU A 261 -29.49 32.55 14.19
C GLU A 261 -28.74 33.40 13.14
N SER A 262 -29.33 34.54 12.74
CA SER A 262 -28.78 35.46 11.73
C SER A 262 -27.70 36.41 12.27
N VAL A 263 -27.39 36.33 13.56
CA VAL A 263 -26.42 37.23 14.20
C VAL A 263 -25.00 36.84 13.76
N PRO A 264 -24.21 37.78 13.21
CA PRO A 264 -22.84 37.47 12.78
C PRO A 264 -21.94 37.02 13.94
N ALA A 265 -21.10 36.02 13.67
CA ALA A 265 -20.10 35.52 14.62
C ALA A 265 -18.77 36.30 14.50
N ASN A 266 -17.94 36.25 15.53
CA ASN A 266 -16.60 36.83 15.55
C ASN A 266 -15.57 35.81 16.04
N PHE A 267 -14.55 35.54 15.22
CA PHE A 267 -13.44 34.66 15.56
C PHE A 267 -12.11 35.41 15.39
N GLY A 268 -11.32 35.49 16.46
CA GLY A 268 -10.03 36.19 16.47
C GLY A 268 -10.09 37.67 16.10
N GLY A 269 -11.25 38.34 16.25
CA GLY A 269 -11.44 39.74 15.84
C GLY A 269 -11.88 39.92 14.38
N ARG A 270 -12.25 38.83 13.67
CA ARG A 270 -12.77 38.87 12.30
C ARG A 270 -14.20 38.36 12.26
N MET A 271 -15.05 39.06 11.50
CA MET A 271 -16.45 38.73 11.34
C MET A 271 -16.65 37.53 10.41
N VAL A 272 -17.63 36.69 10.75
CA VAL A 272 -18.15 35.60 9.93
C VAL A 272 -19.67 35.68 9.96
N TYR A 273 -20.30 35.92 8.82
CA TYR A 273 -21.75 36.11 8.77
C TYR A 273 -22.55 34.81 8.88
N ARG A 274 -22.02 33.72 8.33
CA ARG A 274 -22.71 32.43 8.21
C ARG A 274 -21.83 31.30 8.73
N GLN A 275 -21.75 31.15 10.06
CA GLN A 275 -20.79 30.21 10.66
C GLN A 275 -21.16 28.72 10.49
N HIS A 276 -22.44 28.40 10.28
CA HIS A 276 -22.88 27.01 10.12
C HIS A 276 -22.96 26.59 8.65
N HIS A 277 -23.53 27.46 7.79
CA HIS A 277 -23.73 27.21 6.36
C HIS A 277 -23.10 28.32 5.49
N GLY A 278 -21.83 28.63 5.79
CA GLY A 278 -21.01 29.58 5.06
C GLY A 278 -20.07 28.93 4.05
N LEU A 279 -18.94 29.60 3.81
CA LEU A 279 -17.94 29.17 2.84
C LEU A 279 -17.25 27.86 3.26
N SER A 280 -16.82 27.73 4.51
CA SER A 280 -16.09 26.54 4.97
C SER A 280 -16.95 25.28 4.89
N HIS A 281 -18.22 25.37 5.26
CA HIS A 281 -19.18 24.28 5.07
C HIS A 281 -19.22 23.85 3.61
N THR A 282 -19.48 24.81 2.72
CA THR A 282 -19.65 24.55 1.28
C THR A 282 -18.39 23.92 0.66
N LEU A 283 -17.21 24.46 0.97
CA LEU A 283 -15.94 23.90 0.50
C LEU A 283 -15.64 22.50 1.05
N ARG A 284 -16.01 22.22 2.31
CA ARG A 284 -15.93 20.86 2.86
C ARG A 284 -16.87 19.90 2.13
N THR A 285 -18.08 20.31 1.76
CA THR A 285 -19.01 19.44 1.00
C THR A 285 -18.45 19.05 -0.37
N MET A 286 -17.75 19.95 -1.06
CA MET A 286 -17.03 19.63 -2.29
C MET A 286 -15.88 18.67 -2.03
N ALA A 287 -15.11 18.91 -0.96
CA ALA A 287 -14.00 18.02 -0.58
C ALA A 287 -14.50 16.61 -0.21
N TYR A 288 -15.67 16.50 0.41
CA TYR A 288 -16.31 15.20 0.65
C TYR A 288 -16.72 14.53 -0.66
N ALA A 289 -17.21 15.26 -1.67
CA ALA A 289 -17.54 14.65 -2.96
C ALA A 289 -16.29 14.09 -3.66
N GLU A 290 -15.16 14.82 -3.64
CA GLU A 290 -13.87 14.31 -4.13
C GLU A 290 -13.47 13.03 -3.40
N LEU A 291 -13.46 13.09 -2.07
CA LEU A 291 -13.06 11.99 -1.19
C LEU A 291 -13.97 10.75 -1.35
N ILE A 292 -15.28 10.92 -1.41
CA ILE A 292 -16.25 9.83 -1.56
C ILE A 292 -16.05 9.13 -2.91
N VAL A 293 -15.82 9.88 -4.00
CA VAL A 293 -15.54 9.30 -5.33
C VAL A 293 -14.20 8.58 -5.34
N GLU A 294 -13.15 9.14 -4.73
CA GLU A 294 -11.86 8.47 -4.60
C GLU A 294 -11.97 7.14 -3.84
N GLU A 295 -12.59 7.14 -2.67
CA GLU A 295 -12.72 5.92 -1.84
C GLU A 295 -13.66 4.88 -2.45
N ALA A 296 -14.70 5.30 -3.19
CA ALA A 296 -15.52 4.38 -3.98
C ALA A 296 -14.70 3.72 -5.11
N ARG A 297 -13.85 4.49 -5.80
CA ARG A 297 -12.97 3.94 -6.85
C ARG A 297 -11.96 2.97 -6.27
N LYS A 298 -11.39 3.27 -5.10
CA LYS A 298 -10.53 2.33 -4.35
C LYS A 298 -11.30 1.05 -3.97
N ALA A 299 -12.52 1.16 -3.47
CA ALA A 299 -13.36 0.00 -3.13
C ALA A 299 -13.61 -0.90 -4.35
N LYS A 300 -13.94 -0.31 -5.50
CA LYS A 300 -14.10 -1.06 -6.76
C LYS A 300 -12.80 -1.74 -7.20
N LEU A 301 -11.65 -1.08 -7.04
CA LEU A 301 -10.33 -1.68 -7.31
C LEU A 301 -9.96 -2.83 -6.36
N ARG A 302 -10.46 -2.82 -5.11
CA ARG A 302 -10.36 -3.94 -4.16
C ARG A 302 -11.30 -5.12 -4.50
N GLY A 303 -12.18 -4.97 -5.48
CA GLY A 303 -13.18 -5.97 -5.85
C GLY A 303 -14.47 -5.91 -5.04
N GLU A 304 -14.74 -4.82 -4.32
CA GLU A 304 -16.00 -4.65 -3.61
C GLU A 304 -17.17 -4.38 -4.58
N THR A 305 -18.35 -4.92 -4.26
CA THR A 305 -19.57 -4.63 -5.00
C THR A 305 -20.29 -3.43 -4.37
N LEU A 306 -20.34 -2.33 -5.12
CA LEU A 306 -20.96 -1.08 -4.69
C LEU A 306 -22.46 -1.00 -5.02
N GLY A 307 -23.18 -0.13 -4.31
CA GLY A 307 -24.58 0.17 -4.58
C GLY A 307 -24.77 0.74 -5.99
N LYS A 308 -25.71 0.15 -6.74
CA LYS A 308 -26.01 0.55 -8.13
C LYS A 308 -27.20 1.49 -8.20
N PHE A 309 -27.12 2.48 -9.08
CA PHE A 309 -28.22 3.31 -9.52
C PHE A 309 -29.07 2.59 -10.58
N LYS A 310 -30.20 3.20 -10.97
CA LYS A 310 -31.13 2.62 -11.97
C LYS A 310 -30.48 2.34 -13.32
N ASP A 311 -29.46 3.11 -13.69
CA ASP A 311 -28.69 2.97 -14.92
C ASP A 311 -27.54 1.95 -14.80
N GLY A 312 -27.40 1.28 -13.65
CA GLY A 312 -26.37 0.27 -13.40
C GLY A 312 -25.01 0.83 -12.97
N ARG A 313 -24.82 2.16 -12.99
CA ARG A 313 -23.61 2.83 -12.49
C ARG A 313 -23.55 2.77 -10.96
N THR A 314 -22.35 3.00 -10.44
CA THR A 314 -22.03 3.16 -9.02
C THR A 314 -21.34 4.52 -8.81
N ILE A 315 -21.05 4.90 -7.55
CA ILE A 315 -20.28 6.12 -7.26
C ILE A 315 -18.86 6.06 -7.86
N ALA A 316 -18.27 4.86 -8.00
CA ALA A 316 -16.95 4.70 -8.60
C ALA A 316 -16.90 5.02 -10.11
N ASP A 317 -18.07 5.09 -10.77
CA ASP A 317 -18.20 5.36 -12.21
C ASP A 317 -18.36 6.86 -12.52
N VAL A 318 -18.34 7.72 -11.51
CA VAL A 318 -18.34 9.18 -11.68
C VAL A 318 -17.06 9.62 -12.39
N THR A 319 -17.21 10.36 -13.50
CA THR A 319 -16.07 10.88 -14.25
C THR A 319 -15.57 12.22 -13.67
N PRO A 320 -14.33 12.64 -13.98
CA PRO A 320 -13.82 13.96 -13.62
C PRO A 320 -14.75 15.12 -14.06
N GLU A 321 -15.33 15.02 -15.25
CA GLU A 321 -16.24 16.03 -15.81
C GLU A 321 -17.57 16.06 -15.07
N GLU A 322 -18.13 14.88 -14.72
CA GLU A 322 -19.33 14.78 -13.89
C GLU A 322 -19.08 15.32 -12.47
N LEU A 323 -17.94 14.99 -11.86
CA LEU A 323 -17.57 15.49 -10.54
C LEU A 323 -17.37 17.02 -10.53
N LYS A 324 -16.78 17.60 -11.58
CA LYS A 324 -16.67 19.06 -11.75
C LYS A 324 -18.04 19.74 -11.71
N LYS A 325 -19.02 19.21 -12.45
CA LYS A 325 -20.40 19.73 -12.46
C LYS A 325 -21.05 19.63 -11.08
N ILE A 326 -20.87 18.49 -10.40
CA ILE A 326 -21.36 18.26 -9.05
C ILE A 326 -20.79 19.30 -8.08
N MET A 327 -19.48 19.54 -8.09
CA MET A 327 -18.84 20.52 -7.19
C MET A 327 -19.29 21.95 -7.48
N ILE A 328 -19.45 22.34 -8.76
CA ILE A 328 -20.01 23.65 -9.12
C ILE A 328 -21.44 23.77 -8.58
N ALA A 329 -22.27 22.74 -8.69
CA ALA A 329 -23.63 22.74 -8.12
C ALA A 329 -23.61 22.82 -6.58
N GLN A 330 -22.71 22.09 -5.91
CA GLN A 330 -22.53 22.14 -4.46
C GLN A 330 -22.16 23.55 -3.96
N ALA A 331 -21.44 24.35 -4.77
CA ALA A 331 -21.08 25.73 -4.42
C ALA A 331 -22.29 26.61 -4.10
N PHE A 332 -23.43 26.30 -4.72
CA PHE A 332 -24.65 27.08 -4.59
C PHE A 332 -25.73 26.40 -3.75
N PHE A 333 -25.52 25.15 -3.30
CA PHE A 333 -26.54 24.36 -2.62
C PHE A 333 -27.10 25.01 -1.34
N VAL A 334 -26.31 25.87 -0.68
CA VAL A 334 -26.72 26.64 0.50
C VAL A 334 -26.67 28.16 0.29
N ALA A 335 -26.44 28.62 -0.95
CA ALA A 335 -26.30 30.05 -1.25
C ALA A 335 -27.61 30.83 -1.06
N GLY A 336 -28.75 30.17 -1.27
CA GLY A 336 -30.08 30.75 -1.13
C GLY A 336 -30.59 30.88 0.31
N ARG A 337 -29.80 30.51 1.33
CA ARG A 337 -30.24 30.65 2.73
C ARG A 337 -30.30 32.11 3.15
N ASP A 338 -31.47 32.52 3.66
CA ASP A 338 -31.67 33.83 4.29
C ASP A 338 -31.39 33.80 5.80
N ASP A 339 -31.60 32.66 6.47
CA ASP A 339 -31.28 32.40 7.88
C ASP A 339 -31.08 30.89 8.16
N GLU A 340 -30.97 30.48 9.44
CA GLU A 340 -30.73 29.09 9.84
C GLU A 340 -32.02 28.26 10.13
N ALA A 341 -33.21 28.78 9.81
CA ALA A 341 -34.46 28.04 10.00
C ALA A 341 -34.46 26.71 9.24
N SER A 342 -35.13 25.70 9.81
CA SER A 342 -35.14 24.31 9.34
C SER A 342 -36.54 23.74 9.12
N ASP A 343 -37.58 24.57 9.19
CA ASP A 343 -38.93 24.15 8.84
C ASP A 343 -39.08 23.94 7.32
N ALA A 344 -40.05 23.11 6.93
CA ALA A 344 -40.23 22.71 5.54
C ALA A 344 -40.52 23.88 4.58
N LYS A 345 -41.16 24.96 5.08
CA LYS A 345 -41.48 26.12 4.24
C LYS A 345 -40.22 26.91 3.91
N ASN A 346 -39.38 27.17 4.91
CA ASN A 346 -38.10 27.83 4.72
C ASN A 346 -37.14 26.95 3.91
N TYR A 347 -37.14 25.63 4.13
CA TYR A 347 -36.34 24.67 3.36
C TYR A 347 -36.61 24.79 1.84
N GLN A 348 -37.87 24.67 1.42
CA GLN A 348 -38.24 24.78 0.00
C GLN A 348 -37.84 26.12 -0.59
N LYS A 349 -38.11 27.22 0.11
CA LYS A 349 -37.75 28.58 -0.34
C LYS A 349 -36.23 28.73 -0.53
N TYR A 350 -35.42 28.27 0.43
CA TYR A 350 -33.96 28.41 0.36
C TYR A 350 -33.36 27.56 -0.76
N HIS A 351 -33.92 26.39 -1.05
CA HIS A 351 -33.50 25.56 -2.18
C HIS A 351 -33.92 26.14 -3.54
N GLU A 352 -35.11 26.76 -3.64
CA GLU A 352 -35.50 27.53 -4.83
C GLU A 352 -34.54 28.70 -5.10
N GLN A 353 -34.19 29.48 -4.06
CA GLN A 353 -33.23 30.58 -4.19
C GLN A 353 -31.80 30.08 -4.53
N SER A 354 -31.40 28.93 -3.99
CA SER A 354 -30.11 28.29 -4.27
C SER A 354 -30.01 27.84 -5.73
N ARG A 355 -31.07 27.23 -6.26
CA ARG A 355 -31.21 26.88 -7.67
C ARG A 355 -31.06 28.13 -8.55
N ASP A 356 -31.77 29.20 -8.21
CA ASP A 356 -31.76 30.43 -8.99
C ASP A 356 -30.38 31.12 -8.97
N ALA A 357 -29.66 31.07 -7.84
CA ALA A 357 -28.28 31.53 -7.73
C ALA A 357 -27.33 30.73 -8.65
N PHE A 358 -27.45 29.41 -8.69
CA PHE A 358 -26.71 28.55 -9.60
C PHE A 358 -27.02 28.87 -11.07
N LEU A 359 -28.30 28.95 -11.44
CA LEU A 359 -28.72 29.30 -12.80
C LEU A 359 -28.22 30.68 -13.21
N LYS A 360 -28.19 31.64 -12.29
CA LYS A 360 -27.65 32.97 -12.53
C LYS A 360 -26.15 32.91 -12.82
N TYR A 361 -25.36 32.20 -12.01
CA TYR A 361 -23.93 32.03 -12.24
C TYR A 361 -23.64 31.40 -13.61
N VAL A 362 -24.35 30.32 -13.94
CA VAL A 362 -24.17 29.65 -15.23
C VAL A 362 -24.52 30.58 -16.39
N LYS A 363 -25.58 31.37 -16.27
CA LYS A 363 -25.98 32.35 -17.29
C LYS A 363 -24.97 33.48 -17.45
N ASP A 364 -24.44 34.01 -16.35
CA ASP A 364 -23.42 35.08 -16.38
C ASP A 364 -22.10 34.59 -17.03
N ASN A 365 -21.83 33.29 -16.96
CA ASN A 365 -20.60 32.65 -17.44
C ASN A 365 -20.82 31.63 -18.57
N GLU A 366 -21.93 31.76 -19.30
CA GLU A 366 -22.42 30.75 -20.26
C GLU A 366 -21.36 30.42 -21.32
N SER A 367 -20.69 31.42 -21.87
CA SER A 367 -19.68 31.28 -22.92
C SER A 367 -18.42 30.51 -22.52
N THR A 368 -18.16 30.37 -21.22
CA THR A 368 -17.02 29.61 -20.68
C THR A 368 -17.41 28.27 -20.09
N LEU A 369 -18.69 28.09 -19.74
CA LEU A 369 -19.18 26.88 -19.10
C LEU A 369 -19.90 25.96 -20.08
N ILE A 370 -20.51 26.50 -21.14
CA ILE A 370 -21.18 25.75 -22.19
C ILE A 370 -20.44 26.02 -23.50
N PRO A 371 -19.97 24.98 -24.23
CA PRO A 371 -20.23 23.54 -24.03
C PRO A 371 -19.18 22.78 -23.20
N ASP A 372 -18.12 23.47 -22.73
CA ASP A 372 -16.89 22.80 -22.25
C ASP A 372 -17.03 22.12 -20.88
N VAL A 373 -17.82 22.70 -19.97
CA VAL A 373 -18.09 22.13 -18.65
C VAL A 373 -19.43 21.42 -18.65
N PHE A 374 -20.51 22.14 -18.96
CA PHE A 374 -21.84 21.59 -19.14
C PHE A 374 -22.10 21.40 -20.63
N LYS A 375 -22.68 20.26 -20.99
CA LYS A 375 -22.90 19.92 -22.39
C LYS A 375 -23.87 20.89 -23.07
N ASP A 376 -24.95 21.23 -22.37
CA ASP A 376 -26.07 22.02 -22.85
C ASP A 376 -26.93 22.50 -21.67
N GLN A 377 -27.98 23.26 -21.95
CA GLN A 377 -28.92 23.76 -20.93
C GLN A 377 -29.70 22.62 -20.24
N GLU A 378 -29.86 21.45 -20.86
CA GLU A 378 -30.53 20.32 -20.24
C GLU A 378 -29.68 19.75 -19.10
N ASP A 379 -28.37 19.64 -19.31
CA ASP A 379 -27.37 19.25 -18.32
C ASP A 379 -27.37 20.23 -17.14
N VAL A 380 -27.35 21.55 -17.41
CA VAL A 380 -27.46 22.59 -16.36
C VAL A 380 -28.76 22.44 -15.56
N ASN A 381 -29.89 22.28 -16.25
CA ASN A 381 -31.19 22.16 -15.61
C ASN A 381 -31.29 20.88 -14.76
N PHE A 382 -30.54 19.82 -15.08
CA PHE A 382 -30.45 18.64 -14.23
C PHE A 382 -29.87 18.97 -12.87
N TYR A 383 -28.68 19.58 -12.81
CA TYR A 383 -28.06 19.94 -11.53
C TYR A 383 -28.87 21.00 -10.76
N ALA A 384 -29.49 21.94 -11.48
CA ALA A 384 -30.41 22.90 -10.88
C ALA A 384 -31.59 22.21 -10.16
N ARG A 385 -32.17 21.16 -10.76
CA ARG A 385 -33.23 20.35 -10.13
C ARG A 385 -32.74 19.58 -8.90
N VAL A 386 -31.48 19.10 -8.92
CA VAL A 386 -30.88 18.46 -7.74
C VAL A 386 -30.75 19.46 -6.59
N ILE A 387 -30.37 20.71 -6.89
CA ILE A 387 -30.29 21.79 -5.89
C ILE A 387 -31.67 22.14 -5.32
N GLU A 388 -32.71 22.15 -6.15
CA GLU A 388 -34.08 22.49 -5.71
C GLU A 388 -34.68 21.46 -4.73
N ASP A 389 -34.27 20.19 -4.83
CA ASP A 389 -34.71 19.06 -4.00
C ASP A 389 -36.23 18.96 -3.75
N LYS A 390 -37.03 19.31 -4.76
CA LYS A 390 -38.49 19.37 -4.60
C LYS A 390 -39.12 18.02 -4.22
N SER A 391 -38.56 16.92 -4.72
CA SER A 391 -39.07 15.56 -4.50
C SER A 391 -38.49 14.84 -3.28
N HIS A 392 -37.47 15.42 -2.61
CA HIS A 392 -36.71 14.73 -1.55
C HIS A 392 -36.17 13.37 -2.01
N ASP A 393 -35.71 13.31 -3.27
CA ASP A 393 -35.11 12.12 -3.88
C ASP A 393 -33.60 12.24 -3.79
N TRP A 394 -33.01 11.56 -2.81
CA TRP A 394 -31.58 11.66 -2.52
C TRP A 394 -30.76 10.47 -3.02
N ASP A 395 -31.39 9.52 -3.72
CA ASP A 395 -30.74 8.26 -4.11
C ASP A 395 -30.90 7.83 -5.57
N SER A 396 -31.46 8.70 -6.42
CA SER A 396 -31.67 8.38 -7.83
C SER A 396 -30.41 8.34 -8.70
N THR A 397 -29.43 9.22 -8.46
CA THR A 397 -28.20 9.31 -9.27
C THR A 397 -26.96 9.63 -8.43
N PRO A 398 -25.74 9.48 -8.96
CA PRO A 398 -24.52 9.88 -8.25
C PRO A 398 -24.54 11.33 -7.78
N ALA A 399 -25.03 12.26 -8.59
CA ALA A 399 -25.15 13.68 -8.23
C ALA A 399 -26.07 13.89 -7.02
N HIS A 400 -27.23 13.22 -6.98
CA HIS A 400 -28.14 13.33 -5.83
C HIS A 400 -27.48 12.79 -4.56
N VAL A 401 -26.81 11.64 -4.61
CA VAL A 401 -26.13 11.06 -3.45
C VAL A 401 -24.99 11.96 -2.98
N LEU A 402 -24.10 12.40 -3.87
CA LEU A 402 -22.91 13.18 -3.50
C LEU A 402 -23.27 14.56 -2.94
N ILE A 403 -24.25 15.26 -3.53
CA ILE A 403 -24.70 16.57 -3.05
C ILE A 403 -25.38 16.43 -1.68
N ASN A 404 -26.34 15.53 -1.55
CA ASN A 404 -27.13 15.40 -0.31
C ASN A 404 -26.31 14.75 0.83
N GLN A 405 -25.59 13.66 0.58
CA GLN A 405 -24.73 13.05 1.60
C GLN A 405 -23.58 14.00 1.98
N GLY A 406 -22.94 14.66 1.01
CA GLY A 406 -21.90 15.65 1.27
C GLY A 406 -22.37 16.78 2.19
N HIS A 407 -23.61 17.25 2.02
CA HIS A 407 -24.21 18.21 2.93
C HIS A 407 -24.51 17.62 4.32
N MET A 408 -25.12 16.42 4.38
CA MET A 408 -25.49 15.77 5.63
C MET A 408 -24.29 15.43 6.51
N VAL A 409 -23.19 14.95 5.93
CA VAL A 409 -22.04 14.49 6.70
C VAL A 409 -21.34 15.64 7.43
N ASP A 410 -21.40 16.87 6.91
CA ASP A 410 -20.83 18.04 7.59
C ASP A 410 -21.51 18.33 8.93
N LEU A 411 -22.70 17.77 9.18
CA LEU A 411 -23.44 17.97 10.44
C LEU A 411 -22.84 17.20 11.63
N VAL A 412 -21.91 16.27 11.41
CA VAL A 412 -21.27 15.48 12.48
C VAL A 412 -20.60 16.37 13.55
N ARG A 413 -20.12 17.57 13.17
CA ARG A 413 -19.46 18.51 14.09
C ARG A 413 -20.39 19.23 15.08
N VAL A 414 -21.71 19.29 14.81
CA VAL A 414 -22.65 20.15 15.56
C VAL A 414 -23.81 19.40 16.22
N LYS A 415 -24.00 18.12 15.91
CA LYS A 415 -25.15 17.35 16.41
C LYS A 415 -24.77 16.48 17.61
N GLN A 416 -25.70 16.35 18.56
CA GLN A 416 -25.56 15.48 19.74
C GLN A 416 -26.80 14.58 19.90
N PRO A 417 -26.63 13.33 20.37
CA PRO A 417 -25.36 12.68 20.72
C PRO A 417 -24.56 12.21 19.49
N PRO A 418 -23.22 12.37 19.44
CA PRO A 418 -22.40 12.09 18.26
C PRO A 418 -22.55 10.68 17.71
N GLU A 419 -22.69 9.69 18.60
CA GLU A 419 -22.74 8.27 18.24
C GLU A 419 -23.98 7.95 17.39
N SER A 420 -25.12 8.58 17.71
CA SER A 420 -26.39 8.34 17.01
C SER A 420 -26.37 8.91 15.60
N PHE A 421 -25.79 10.11 15.43
CA PHE A 421 -25.65 10.74 14.13
C PHE A 421 -24.59 10.04 13.27
N LEU A 422 -23.43 9.71 13.85
CA LEU A 422 -22.37 9.01 13.13
C LEU A 422 -22.87 7.64 12.62
N GLN A 423 -23.55 6.85 13.46
CA GLN A 423 -24.11 5.58 13.03
C GLN A 423 -25.12 5.74 11.88
N ARG A 424 -26.01 6.75 11.95
CA ARG A 424 -26.99 7.01 10.88
C ARG A 424 -26.31 7.37 9.56
N TYR A 425 -25.35 8.28 9.60
CA TYR A 425 -24.67 8.77 8.39
C TYR A 425 -23.73 7.70 7.82
N PHE A 426 -23.06 6.94 8.68
CA PHE A 426 -22.29 5.76 8.30
C PHE A 426 -23.14 4.78 7.50
N ASN A 427 -24.28 4.33 8.05
CA ASN A 427 -25.15 3.38 7.36
C ASN A 427 -25.74 3.95 6.06
N SER A 428 -25.95 5.27 5.97
CA SER A 428 -26.44 5.92 4.76
C SER A 428 -25.41 5.86 3.63
N MET A 429 -24.14 6.07 3.96
CA MET A 429 -23.04 6.09 3.00
C MET A 429 -22.53 4.69 2.65
N GLN A 430 -22.50 3.78 3.62
CA GLN A 430 -22.05 2.39 3.47
C GLN A 430 -22.77 1.66 2.32
N ARG A 431 -24.07 1.94 2.12
CA ARG A 431 -24.87 1.39 1.02
C ARG A 431 -24.26 1.69 -0.36
N TRP A 432 -23.58 2.83 -0.52
CA TRP A 432 -23.10 3.33 -1.80
C TRP A 432 -21.63 3.02 -2.06
N ILE A 433 -20.79 3.09 -1.01
CA ILE A 433 -19.34 3.01 -1.18
C ILE A 433 -18.67 1.86 -0.40
N GLY A 434 -19.42 1.12 0.41
CA GLY A 434 -18.88 0.04 1.24
C GLY A 434 -18.36 0.51 2.60
N THR A 435 -18.11 -0.46 3.50
CA THR A 435 -17.76 -0.18 4.91
C THR A 435 -16.39 0.49 5.04
N GLN A 436 -15.35 -0.07 4.41
CA GLN A 436 -13.99 0.44 4.52
C GLN A 436 -13.86 1.86 3.94
N ALA A 437 -14.47 2.10 2.77
CA ALA A 437 -14.51 3.44 2.17
C ALA A 437 -15.26 4.45 3.06
N THR A 438 -16.34 4.03 3.72
CA THR A 438 -17.09 4.90 4.63
C THR A 438 -16.28 5.24 5.89
N GLU A 439 -15.55 4.27 6.46
CA GLU A 439 -14.60 4.55 7.55
C GLU A 439 -13.54 5.57 7.12
N ALA A 440 -12.94 5.40 5.93
CA ALA A 440 -11.98 6.35 5.38
C ALA A 440 -12.56 7.75 5.22
N VAL A 441 -13.78 7.88 4.70
CA VAL A 441 -14.46 9.18 4.54
C VAL A 441 -14.60 9.90 5.88
N PHE A 442 -15.09 9.22 6.93
CA PHE A 442 -15.28 9.83 8.24
C PHE A 442 -13.96 10.02 9.01
N GLY A 443 -12.94 9.19 8.75
CA GLY A 443 -11.57 9.40 9.25
C GLY A 443 -10.99 10.70 8.71
N ILE A 444 -11.05 10.90 7.39
CA ILE A 444 -10.53 12.10 6.69
C ILE A 444 -11.40 13.32 6.96
N GLN A 445 -12.71 13.16 7.13
CA GLN A 445 -13.60 14.25 7.54
C GLN A 445 -13.12 14.92 8.83
N ARG A 446 -12.70 14.13 9.83
CA ARG A 446 -12.17 14.67 11.10
C ARG A 446 -10.94 15.54 10.86
N GLN A 447 -10.08 15.15 9.91
CA GLN A 447 -8.94 15.97 9.49
C GLN A 447 -9.38 17.26 8.78
N PHE A 448 -10.43 17.21 7.96
CA PHE A 448 -11.02 18.42 7.34
C PHE A 448 -11.60 19.37 8.38
N PHE A 449 -12.24 18.86 9.45
CA PHE A 449 -12.67 19.69 10.58
C PHE A 449 -11.47 20.32 11.29
N HIS A 450 -10.42 19.57 11.59
CA HIS A 450 -9.19 20.13 12.18
C HIS A 450 -8.52 21.20 11.30
N ALA A 451 -8.51 20.99 9.98
CA ALA A 451 -7.90 21.90 9.01
C ALA A 451 -8.68 23.20 8.82
N THR A 452 -10.00 23.13 8.97
CA THR A 452 -10.94 24.26 8.86
C THR A 452 -11.36 24.86 10.21
N TYR A 453 -10.71 24.42 11.29
CA TYR A 453 -10.90 24.92 12.66
C TYR A 453 -12.32 24.69 13.19
N GLU A 454 -12.98 23.62 12.76
CA GLU A 454 -14.25 23.15 13.32
C GLU A 454 -14.01 22.17 14.47
N VAL A 455 -15.07 21.98 15.26
CA VAL A 455 -15.08 21.02 16.36
C VAL A 455 -15.03 19.60 15.82
N VAL A 456 -14.17 18.77 16.43
CA VAL A 456 -14.15 17.32 16.21
C VAL A 456 -14.75 16.64 17.43
N ALA A 457 -15.96 16.12 17.27
CA ALA A 457 -16.65 15.39 18.33
C ALA A 457 -15.90 14.10 18.70
N GLY A 458 -15.99 13.72 19.98
CA GLY A 458 -15.64 12.37 20.42
C GLY A 458 -16.68 11.34 19.98
N PHE A 459 -16.34 10.08 20.14
CA PHE A 459 -17.28 8.96 20.03
C PHE A 459 -17.03 8.04 21.23
N ASP A 460 -18.04 7.84 22.07
CA ASP A 460 -17.97 6.96 23.23
C ASP A 460 -19.05 5.88 23.13
N SER A 461 -18.64 4.63 22.86
CA SER A 461 -19.57 3.51 22.78
C SER A 461 -20.26 3.16 24.10
N ASP A 462 -19.80 3.71 25.23
CA ASP A 462 -20.43 3.57 26.54
C ASP A 462 -21.22 4.81 26.98
N ASN A 463 -21.44 5.77 26.07
CA ASN A 463 -22.23 6.97 26.32
C ASN A 463 -23.61 6.62 26.89
N LYS A 464 -23.95 7.22 28.04
CA LYS A 464 -25.20 6.97 28.77
C LYS A 464 -26.31 7.97 28.43
N GLU A 465 -26.05 8.94 27.57
CA GLU A 465 -27.08 9.83 27.07
C GLU A 465 -28.17 9.06 26.30
N PRO A 466 -29.43 9.53 26.31
CA PRO A 466 -30.50 8.89 25.55
C PRO A 466 -30.19 8.88 24.05
N HIS A 467 -30.31 7.71 23.41
CA HIS A 467 -30.16 7.56 21.97
C HIS A 467 -31.21 8.39 21.22
N LEU A 468 -30.80 9.05 20.13
CA LEU A 468 -31.70 9.78 19.26
C LEU A 468 -31.90 9.02 17.95
N VAL A 469 -33.16 8.70 17.64
CA VAL A 469 -33.53 8.18 16.32
C VAL A 469 -33.52 9.36 15.35
N VAL A 470 -32.44 9.50 14.59
CA VAL A 470 -32.19 10.65 13.70
C VAL A 470 -33.30 10.81 12.67
N SER A 471 -33.83 9.70 12.14
CA SER A 471 -34.99 9.70 11.25
C SER A 471 -36.26 10.11 12.00
N GLY A 472 -36.68 11.36 11.83
CA GLY A 472 -37.88 11.91 12.46
C GLY A 472 -37.69 12.44 13.88
N LEU A 473 -36.45 12.53 14.38
CA LEU A 473 -36.10 13.04 15.71
C LEU A 473 -36.88 12.35 16.84
N GLY A 474 -36.90 11.02 16.83
CA GLY A 474 -37.60 10.18 17.82
C GLY A 474 -36.69 9.58 18.89
N ARG A 475 -37.27 8.71 19.72
CA ARG A 475 -36.59 7.94 20.77
C ARG A 475 -37.00 6.45 20.69
N TYR A 476 -36.11 5.58 21.13
CA TYR A 476 -36.48 4.21 21.51
C TYR A 476 -36.72 4.15 23.02
N VAL A 477 -37.61 3.26 23.44
CA VAL A 477 -38.04 3.09 24.84
C VAL A 477 -37.79 1.66 25.30
N ILE A 478 -37.29 1.52 26.52
CA ILE A 478 -37.18 0.28 27.26
C ILE A 478 -38.39 0.15 28.19
N GLY A 479 -39.09 -0.98 28.11
CA GLY A 479 -40.26 -1.29 28.91
C GLY A 479 -39.93 -1.79 30.33
N GLU A 480 -40.97 -2.14 31.09
CA GLU A 480 -40.86 -2.59 32.49
C GLU A 480 -39.99 -3.85 32.66
N ASP A 481 -39.97 -4.72 31.66
CA ASP A 481 -39.20 -5.96 31.63
C ASP A 481 -37.71 -5.75 31.30
N GLY A 482 -37.28 -4.49 31.13
CA GLY A 482 -35.93 -4.14 30.75
C GLY A 482 -35.61 -4.41 29.28
N GLN A 483 -36.60 -4.76 28.45
CA GLN A 483 -36.44 -5.02 27.02
C GLN A 483 -36.86 -3.82 26.16
N PRO A 484 -36.27 -3.64 24.97
CA PRO A 484 -36.72 -2.60 24.05
C PRO A 484 -38.11 -2.90 23.51
N ILE A 485 -38.96 -1.87 23.49
CA ILE A 485 -40.31 -1.98 22.92
C ILE A 485 -40.20 -2.14 21.40
N ARG A 486 -40.65 -3.28 20.89
CA ARG A 486 -40.68 -3.63 19.46
C ARG A 486 -42.11 -3.74 18.94
N GLU A 487 -42.27 -3.58 17.63
CA GLU A 487 -43.51 -3.93 16.94
C GLU A 487 -43.68 -5.46 16.83
N ALA A 488 -44.88 -5.92 16.47
CA ALA A 488 -45.09 -7.35 16.25
C ALA A 488 -44.22 -7.84 15.06
N PRO A 489 -43.55 -9.01 15.18
CA PRO A 489 -42.69 -9.52 14.12
C PRO A 489 -43.50 -9.81 12.86
N LYS A 490 -42.94 -9.47 11.69
CA LYS A 490 -43.50 -9.87 10.40
C LYS A 490 -43.21 -11.36 10.17
N LYS A 491 -44.03 -12.02 9.34
CA LYS A 491 -43.93 -13.47 9.06
C LYS A 491 -42.52 -13.85 8.59
N GLY A 492 -41.78 -14.62 9.40
CA GLY A 492 -40.41 -15.07 9.12
C GLY A 492 -39.31 -14.36 9.93
N GLN A 493 -39.63 -13.31 10.70
CA GLN A 493 -38.70 -12.67 11.63
C GLN A 493 -38.80 -13.26 13.04
N LYS A 494 -37.67 -13.37 13.74
CA LYS A 494 -37.62 -13.80 15.15
C LYS A 494 -38.07 -12.71 16.13
N GLU A 495 -37.78 -11.45 15.80
CA GLU A 495 -38.16 -10.25 16.56
C GLU A 495 -38.70 -9.19 15.61
N GLY A 496 -39.57 -8.30 16.10
CA GLY A 496 -40.06 -7.17 15.30
C GLY A 496 -39.13 -5.95 15.33
N ASP A 497 -39.42 -5.00 14.45
CA ASP A 497 -38.67 -3.75 14.34
C ASP A 497 -38.80 -2.90 15.63
N LEU A 498 -37.77 -2.13 16.00
CA LEU A 498 -37.83 -1.24 17.17
C LEU A 498 -38.89 -0.15 16.96
N LYS A 499 -39.75 0.05 17.97
CA LYS A 499 -40.81 1.05 17.89
C LYS A 499 -40.26 2.44 18.17
N VAL A 500 -40.42 3.36 17.21
CA VAL A 500 -40.02 4.77 17.35
C VAL A 500 -41.10 5.56 18.09
N PHE A 501 -40.69 6.31 19.12
CA PHE A 501 -41.56 7.22 19.88
C PHE A 501 -41.20 8.68 19.59
N PRO A 502 -42.18 9.60 19.49
CA PRO A 502 -41.91 11.04 19.38
C PRO A 502 -41.11 11.56 20.59
N GLN A 503 -40.31 12.60 20.41
CA GLN A 503 -39.63 13.27 21.54
C GLN A 503 -40.61 13.82 22.60
N THR A 504 -41.84 14.16 22.19
CA THR A 504 -42.91 14.63 23.08
C THR A 504 -43.61 13.50 23.84
N TYR A 505 -43.22 12.23 23.62
CA TYR A 505 -43.78 11.09 24.31
C TYR A 505 -43.54 11.18 25.82
N LYS A 506 -44.63 11.07 26.59
CA LYS A 506 -44.56 10.96 28.05
C LYS A 506 -44.40 9.49 28.41
N LEU A 507 -43.24 9.15 28.97
CA LEU A 507 -42.96 7.81 29.51
C LEU A 507 -44.03 7.41 30.53
N LYS A 508 -44.44 6.15 30.50
CA LYS A 508 -45.27 5.57 31.56
C LYS A 508 -44.42 5.25 32.80
N GLU A 509 -45.10 4.89 33.89
CA GLU A 509 -44.43 4.42 35.11
C GLU A 509 -43.52 3.23 34.77
N ASN A 510 -42.26 3.26 35.23
CA ASN A 510 -41.20 2.27 34.97
C ASN A 510 -40.67 2.15 33.52
N GLU A 511 -41.11 2.96 32.57
CA GLU A 511 -40.47 3.06 31.24
C GLU A 511 -39.27 4.03 31.28
N ARG A 512 -38.28 3.81 30.42
CA ARG A 512 -37.18 4.77 30.20
C ARG A 512 -36.75 4.84 28.75
N PHE A 513 -36.13 5.94 28.35
CA PHE A 513 -35.48 6.01 27.05
C PHE A 513 -34.26 5.09 26.99
N MET A 514 -34.09 4.45 25.84
CA MET A 514 -32.90 3.66 25.52
C MET A 514 -31.67 4.58 25.44
N ARG A 515 -30.57 4.17 26.06
CA ARG A 515 -29.29 4.88 26.01
C ARG A 515 -28.51 4.58 24.74
N VAL A 516 -27.54 5.42 24.40
CA VAL A 516 -26.63 5.21 23.27
C VAL A 516 -25.89 3.87 23.38
N ASP A 517 -25.32 3.56 24.55
CA ASP A 517 -24.58 2.32 24.74
C ASP A 517 -25.45 1.06 24.55
N GLU A 518 -26.71 1.11 24.98
CA GLU A 518 -27.68 0.03 24.78
C GLU A 518 -28.03 -0.15 23.31
N PHE A 519 -28.25 0.94 22.59
CA PHE A 519 -28.48 0.93 21.15
C PHE A 519 -27.29 0.32 20.39
N LEU A 520 -26.06 0.75 20.69
CA LEU A 520 -24.86 0.24 20.02
C LEU A 520 -24.55 -1.23 20.36
N LYS A 521 -25.07 -1.74 21.48
CA LYS A 521 -24.94 -3.15 21.91
C LYS A 521 -26.03 -4.06 21.32
N LEU A 522 -27.00 -3.52 20.57
CA LEU A 522 -27.99 -4.33 19.88
C LEU A 522 -27.32 -5.21 18.80
N PRO A 523 -27.69 -6.50 18.68
CA PRO A 523 -27.09 -7.40 17.67
C PRO A 523 -27.22 -6.88 16.23
N GLU A 524 -28.35 -6.26 15.89
CA GLU A 524 -28.60 -5.64 14.59
C GLU A 524 -27.65 -4.47 14.27
N ILE A 525 -27.19 -3.74 15.29
CA ILE A 525 -26.22 -2.65 15.13
C ILE A 525 -24.78 -3.17 15.12
N GLN A 526 -24.42 -4.09 16.04
CA GLN A 526 -23.08 -4.67 16.10
C GLN A 526 -22.66 -5.38 14.80
N SER A 527 -23.62 -5.97 14.09
CA SER A 527 -23.36 -6.67 12.82
C SER A 527 -23.13 -5.74 11.63
N THR A 528 -23.48 -4.45 11.74
CA THR A 528 -23.49 -3.50 10.61
C THR A 528 -22.62 -2.27 10.83
N PHE A 529 -22.35 -1.89 12.08
CA PHE A 529 -21.63 -0.66 12.43
C PHE A 529 -20.34 -0.95 13.20
N PRO A 530 -19.16 -0.58 12.68
CA PRO A 530 -17.85 -0.92 13.28
C PRO A 530 -17.53 -0.15 14.56
N GLY A 531 -18.29 0.89 14.92
CA GLY A 531 -18.09 1.68 16.13
C GLY A 531 -18.55 1.00 17.42
N ALA A 532 -19.23 -0.15 17.36
CA ALA A 532 -19.67 -0.85 18.57
C ALA A 532 -18.46 -1.30 19.42
N GLY A 533 -18.42 -0.87 20.69
CA GLY A 533 -17.31 -1.14 21.62
C GLY A 533 -16.02 -0.38 21.30
N LYS A 534 -16.09 0.70 20.50
CA LYS A 534 -14.96 1.54 20.12
C LYS A 534 -15.08 2.94 20.72
N HIS A 535 -13.96 3.66 20.69
CA HIS A 535 -13.84 5.02 21.21
C HIS A 535 -13.00 5.87 20.26
N LEU A 536 -13.42 7.11 20.06
CA LEU A 536 -12.64 8.15 19.38
C LEU A 536 -12.50 9.34 20.30
N GLN A 537 -11.26 9.78 20.53
CA GLN A 537 -11.01 11.00 21.29
C GLN A 537 -11.53 12.22 20.51
N GLY A 538 -12.28 13.08 21.18
CA GLY A 538 -12.66 14.40 20.67
C GLY A 538 -11.50 15.40 20.73
N GLY A 539 -11.71 16.57 20.15
CA GLY A 539 -10.72 17.66 20.22
C GLY A 539 -9.48 17.41 19.36
N MET A 540 -8.32 17.88 19.83
CA MET A 540 -7.04 17.80 19.11
C MET A 540 -6.00 17.02 19.95
N PRO A 541 -5.47 15.89 19.47
CA PRO A 541 -4.42 15.14 20.17
C PRO A 541 -3.20 16.02 20.47
N GLY A 542 -2.65 15.91 21.68
CA GLY A 542 -1.49 16.69 22.13
C GLY A 542 -1.80 18.12 22.60
N MET A 543 -3.08 18.51 22.67
CA MET A 543 -3.55 19.82 23.13
C MET A 543 -4.63 19.64 24.20
N ASN A 544 -4.64 20.49 25.23
CA ASN A 544 -5.73 20.50 26.22
C ASN A 544 -6.98 21.23 25.68
N GLU A 545 -8.13 21.04 26.33
CA GLU A 545 -9.40 21.62 25.89
C GLU A 545 -9.41 23.16 25.83
N MET A 546 -8.69 23.84 26.74
CA MET A 546 -8.63 25.31 26.75
C MET A 546 -7.87 25.85 25.54
N ASP A 547 -6.72 25.26 25.23
CA ASP A 547 -5.92 25.62 24.06
C ASP A 547 -6.63 25.22 22.76
N TYR A 548 -7.34 24.09 22.76
CA TYR A 548 -8.19 23.69 21.65
C TYR A 548 -9.33 24.69 21.41
N TRP A 549 -9.99 25.15 22.47
CA TRP A 549 -11.02 26.20 22.38
C TRP A 549 -10.44 27.52 21.85
N ASN A 550 -9.24 27.91 22.29
CA ASN A 550 -8.53 29.08 21.74
C ASN A 550 -8.23 28.91 20.24
N ARG A 551 -7.84 27.70 19.80
CA ARG A 551 -7.64 27.37 18.39
C ARG A 551 -8.94 27.52 17.58
N LEU A 552 -10.06 26.98 18.08
CA LEU A 552 -11.37 27.08 17.43
C LEU A 552 -11.82 28.55 17.26
N ASN A 553 -11.48 29.41 18.22
CA ASN A 553 -11.82 30.84 18.21
C ASN A 553 -10.74 31.74 17.58
N SER A 554 -9.81 31.17 16.81
CA SER A 554 -8.69 31.89 16.21
C SER A 554 -9.04 32.61 14.91
N LEU A 555 -8.15 33.50 14.47
CA LEU A 555 -8.24 34.18 13.16
C LEU A 555 -8.38 33.19 11.99
N ASN A 556 -7.78 32.00 12.07
CA ASN A 556 -7.80 31.05 10.97
C ASN A 556 -9.18 30.41 10.76
N ARG A 557 -10.02 30.31 11.80
CA ARG A 557 -11.44 29.97 11.65
C ARG A 557 -12.14 30.97 10.73
N ALA A 558 -11.97 32.27 11.01
CA ALA A 558 -12.54 33.32 10.18
C ALA A 558 -11.91 33.38 8.78
N ARG A 559 -10.60 33.11 8.62
CA ARG A 559 -9.98 33.03 7.29
C ARG A 559 -10.57 31.90 6.46
N CYS A 560 -10.81 30.71 7.04
CA CYS A 560 -11.45 29.63 6.31
C CYS A 560 -12.86 30.01 5.81
N GLU A 561 -13.59 30.84 6.54
CA GLU A 561 -14.94 31.29 6.17
C GLU A 561 -14.98 32.48 5.19
N ASN A 562 -13.84 33.12 4.94
CA ASN A 562 -13.79 34.35 4.15
C ASN A 562 -12.76 34.34 3.00
N ASP A 563 -11.81 33.40 2.98
CA ASP A 563 -10.73 33.30 1.99
C ASP A 563 -10.76 31.91 1.35
N VAL A 564 -11.28 31.86 0.12
CA VAL A 564 -11.44 30.62 -0.66
C VAL A 564 -10.09 29.92 -0.87
N ASN A 565 -9.05 30.68 -1.25
CA ASN A 565 -7.73 30.10 -1.53
C ASN A 565 -7.10 29.52 -0.26
N PHE A 566 -7.23 30.23 0.87
CA PHE A 566 -6.73 29.74 2.15
C PHE A 566 -7.46 28.47 2.56
N CYS A 567 -8.79 28.44 2.51
CA CYS A 567 -9.59 27.30 2.93
C CYS A 567 -9.34 26.06 2.03
N LEU A 568 -9.31 26.24 0.71
CA LEU A 568 -8.97 25.16 -0.23
C LEU A 568 -7.56 24.61 0.03
N LYS A 569 -6.57 25.48 0.29
CA LYS A 569 -5.20 25.03 0.63
C LYS A 569 -5.15 24.24 1.95
N GLN A 570 -5.92 24.64 2.95
CA GLN A 570 -6.02 23.90 4.22
C GLN A 570 -6.60 22.50 4.00
N LEU A 571 -7.68 22.40 3.22
CA LEU A 571 -8.31 21.12 2.88
C LEU A 571 -7.40 20.25 2.01
N GLN A 572 -6.73 20.83 1.01
CA GLN A 572 -5.74 20.14 0.18
C GLN A 572 -4.64 19.51 1.03
N THR A 573 -4.04 20.31 1.92
CA THR A 573 -2.96 19.84 2.80
C THR A 573 -3.42 18.69 3.69
N ALA A 574 -4.64 18.78 4.24
CA ALA A 574 -5.21 17.72 5.05
C ALA A 574 -5.50 16.45 4.24
N HIS A 575 -6.02 16.61 3.01
CA HIS A 575 -6.32 15.48 2.14
C HIS A 575 -5.04 14.78 1.67
N ASP A 576 -4.03 15.53 1.22
CA ASP A 576 -2.74 14.98 0.80
C ASP A 576 -2.04 14.28 1.97
N LYS A 577 -2.13 14.84 3.18
CA LYS A 577 -1.61 14.20 4.40
C LYS A 577 -2.31 12.88 4.71
N ALA A 578 -3.63 12.80 4.55
CA ALA A 578 -4.40 11.57 4.74
C ALA A 578 -4.11 10.47 3.70
N LYS A 579 -3.39 10.79 2.61
CA LYS A 579 -2.86 9.79 1.66
C LYS A 579 -1.49 9.25 2.11
N ILE A 580 -0.80 9.94 3.02
CA ILE A 580 0.56 9.62 3.47
C ILE A 580 0.53 8.94 4.85
N ASP A 581 -0.23 9.47 5.79
CA ASP A 581 -0.27 8.98 7.17
C ASP A 581 -0.65 7.48 7.24
N PRO A 582 -1.64 6.96 6.48
CA PRO A 582 -1.96 5.53 6.50
C PRO A 582 -0.83 4.64 5.94
N ILE A 583 0.01 5.16 5.03
CA ILE A 583 1.21 4.44 4.59
C ILE A 583 2.18 4.32 5.77
N LYS A 584 2.41 5.41 6.51
CA LYS A 584 3.31 5.40 7.67
C LYS A 584 2.79 4.50 8.79
N GLU A 585 1.48 4.44 9.01
CA GLU A 585 0.86 3.54 10.00
C GLU A 585 1.00 2.06 9.64
N ALA A 586 1.08 1.73 8.35
CA ALA A 586 1.26 0.36 7.88
C ALA A 586 2.64 -0.25 8.20
N PHE A 587 3.64 0.58 8.53
CA PHE A 587 5.01 0.16 8.73
C PHE A 587 5.56 0.61 10.08
N GLN A 588 6.63 -0.05 10.54
CA GLN A 588 7.34 0.38 11.73
C GLN A 588 7.93 1.78 11.55
N SER A 589 7.67 2.67 12.51
CA SER A 589 8.17 4.05 12.48
C SER A 589 9.70 4.11 12.59
N SER A 590 10.32 5.02 11.82
CA SER A 590 11.73 5.38 11.95
C SER A 590 11.88 6.78 12.53
N LYS A 591 12.78 6.95 13.51
CA LYS A 591 13.08 8.26 14.12
C LYS A 591 14.23 9.01 13.46
N GLU A 592 15.16 8.29 12.84
CA GLU A 592 16.36 8.89 12.24
C GLU A 592 16.13 9.19 10.77
N LYS A 593 16.49 10.40 10.32
CA LYS A 593 16.39 10.80 8.90
C LYS A 593 17.65 10.51 8.09
N GLY A 594 18.82 10.41 8.75
CA GLY A 594 20.10 10.17 8.09
C GLY A 594 20.19 8.78 7.44
N ARG A 595 21.19 8.57 6.58
CA ARG A 595 21.56 7.23 6.13
C ARG A 595 22.11 6.43 7.31
N ARG A 596 21.99 5.10 7.23
CA ARG A 596 22.54 4.22 8.27
C ARG A 596 24.07 4.24 8.27
N GLN A 597 24.65 3.74 9.36
CA GLN A 597 26.09 3.53 9.45
C GLN A 597 26.54 2.34 8.57
N PRO A 598 27.81 2.32 8.14
CA PRO A 598 28.37 1.20 7.39
C PRO A 598 28.32 -0.12 8.16
N ASN A 599 28.03 -1.21 7.46
CA ASN A 599 28.22 -2.56 7.98
C ASN A 599 29.64 -3.11 7.65
N MET A 600 29.96 -4.31 8.15
CA MET A 600 31.28 -4.92 7.95
C MET A 600 31.64 -5.15 6.47
N ASP A 601 30.68 -5.62 5.68
CA ASP A 601 30.89 -5.88 4.26
C ASP A 601 31.11 -4.58 3.47
N GLU A 602 30.44 -3.49 3.82
CA GLU A 602 30.64 -2.19 3.17
C GLU A 602 31.98 -1.55 3.52
N ILE A 603 32.45 -1.74 4.76
CA ILE A 603 33.80 -1.34 5.16
C ILE A 603 34.83 -2.14 4.33
N ALA A 604 34.67 -3.46 4.23
CA ALA A 604 35.54 -4.31 3.42
C ALA A 604 35.47 -3.94 1.93
N ALA A 605 34.28 -3.71 1.39
CA ALA A 605 34.07 -3.28 0.01
C ALA A 605 34.78 -1.95 -0.27
N ALA A 606 34.66 -0.95 0.63
CA ALA A 606 35.39 0.30 0.50
C ALA A 606 36.91 0.07 0.47
N ARG A 607 37.45 -0.83 1.32
CA ARG A 607 38.89 -1.16 1.31
C ARG A 607 39.34 -1.85 0.02
N ILE A 608 38.55 -2.78 -0.50
CA ILE A 608 38.84 -3.45 -1.78
C ILE A 608 38.84 -2.42 -2.92
N ILE A 609 37.84 -1.54 -2.96
CA ILE A 609 37.77 -0.44 -3.95
C ILE A 609 39.02 0.45 -3.85
N GLN A 610 39.41 0.86 -2.64
CA GLN A 610 40.62 1.66 -2.42
C GLN A 610 41.88 0.99 -2.96
N GLN A 611 42.03 -0.32 -2.76
CA GLN A 611 43.18 -1.08 -3.25
C GLN A 611 43.19 -1.21 -4.78
N ILE A 612 42.03 -1.45 -5.40
CA ILE A 612 41.89 -1.47 -6.87
C ILE A 612 42.27 -0.11 -7.45
N MET A 613 41.72 0.96 -6.90
CA MET A 613 42.01 2.32 -7.36
C MET A 613 43.49 2.67 -7.21
N ALA A 614 44.13 2.23 -6.11
CA ALA A 614 45.54 2.50 -5.85
C ALA A 614 46.50 1.67 -6.74
N ASN A 615 46.11 0.47 -7.15
CA ASN A 615 46.92 -0.41 -7.99
C ASN A 615 46.11 -1.05 -9.14
N PRO A 616 45.84 -0.32 -10.23
CA PRO A 616 45.06 -0.85 -11.37
C PRO A 616 45.67 -2.08 -12.05
N ASP A 617 46.97 -2.37 -11.86
CA ASP A 617 47.63 -3.55 -12.42
C ASP A 617 47.01 -4.89 -11.95
N CYS A 618 46.19 -4.85 -10.89
CA CYS A 618 45.42 -6.01 -10.44
C CYS A 618 44.22 -6.36 -11.33
N ILE A 619 43.88 -5.52 -12.32
CA ILE A 619 42.71 -5.69 -13.18
C ILE A 619 43.09 -6.50 -14.42
N HIS A 620 42.45 -7.65 -14.58
CA HIS A 620 42.54 -8.50 -15.76
C HIS A 620 41.25 -8.41 -16.60
N ASP A 621 41.17 -9.20 -17.67
CA ASP A 621 40.05 -9.16 -18.62
C ASP A 621 38.76 -9.77 -18.04
N ASP A 622 38.87 -10.77 -17.16
CA ASP A 622 37.74 -11.52 -16.58
C ASP A 622 37.66 -11.45 -15.04
N HIS A 623 38.66 -10.87 -14.36
CA HIS A 623 38.73 -10.81 -12.91
C HIS A 623 39.68 -9.71 -12.39
N VAL A 624 39.66 -9.50 -11.08
CA VAL A 624 40.65 -8.71 -10.33
C VAL A 624 41.42 -9.64 -9.39
N LEU A 625 42.74 -9.52 -9.32
CA LEU A 625 43.60 -10.34 -8.45
C LEU A 625 44.32 -9.48 -7.39
N ILE A 626 43.92 -9.61 -6.13
CA ILE A 626 44.52 -8.86 -5.02
C ILE A 626 44.96 -9.85 -3.95
N ASN A 627 46.24 -9.80 -3.57
CA ASN A 627 46.81 -10.63 -2.49
C ASN A 627 46.51 -12.15 -2.64
N GLY A 628 46.42 -12.64 -3.87
CA GLY A 628 46.10 -14.05 -4.16
C GLY A 628 44.61 -14.38 -4.20
N GLN A 629 43.71 -13.42 -3.94
CA GLN A 629 42.27 -13.58 -4.07
C GLN A 629 41.79 -13.17 -5.46
N LYS A 630 41.12 -14.10 -6.15
CA LYS A 630 40.48 -13.86 -7.45
C LYS A 630 39.06 -13.34 -7.24
N LEU A 631 38.79 -12.10 -7.65
CA LEU A 631 37.48 -11.44 -7.57
C LEU A 631 36.87 -11.37 -8.98
N GLU A 632 35.83 -12.17 -9.22
CA GLU A 632 35.18 -12.29 -10.53
C GLU A 632 33.97 -11.35 -10.67
N GLU A 633 33.34 -11.30 -11.85
CA GLU A 633 32.21 -10.42 -12.15
C GLU A 633 31.09 -10.48 -11.09
N LYS A 634 30.73 -11.70 -10.65
CA LYS A 634 29.68 -11.91 -9.63
C LYS A 634 29.97 -11.18 -8.33
N PHE A 635 31.24 -11.13 -7.90
CA PHE A 635 31.62 -10.41 -6.69
C PHE A 635 31.26 -8.92 -6.80
N PHE A 636 31.60 -8.29 -7.92
CA PHE A 636 31.31 -6.87 -8.15
C PHE A 636 29.81 -6.59 -8.33
N ARG A 637 29.07 -7.49 -8.98
CA ARG A 637 27.59 -7.42 -9.02
C ARG A 637 26.96 -7.56 -7.63
N ASP A 638 27.48 -8.47 -6.82
CA ASP A 638 27.03 -8.65 -5.43
C ASP A 638 27.28 -7.39 -4.59
N LEU A 639 28.43 -6.72 -4.78
CA LEU A 639 28.67 -5.41 -4.14
C LEU A 639 27.59 -4.40 -4.55
N LEU A 640 27.35 -4.21 -5.85
CA LEU A 640 26.32 -3.27 -6.35
C LEU A 640 24.91 -3.60 -5.84
N ALA A 641 24.59 -4.89 -5.69
CA ALA A 641 23.27 -5.35 -5.27
C ALA A 641 23.04 -5.27 -3.76
N LYS A 642 24.09 -5.49 -2.94
CA LYS A 642 23.97 -5.67 -1.49
C LYS A 642 24.48 -4.48 -0.68
N CYS A 643 25.50 -3.76 -1.14
CA CYS A 643 26.01 -2.57 -0.45
C CYS A 643 25.13 -1.33 -0.73
N GLU A 644 25.00 -0.48 0.28
CA GLU A 644 24.56 0.90 0.08
C GLU A 644 25.75 1.72 -0.46
N MET A 645 25.86 1.85 -1.79
CA MET A 645 27.04 2.49 -2.41
C MET A 645 27.24 3.95 -2.04
N ALA A 646 26.20 4.66 -1.58
CA ALA A 646 26.34 5.98 -0.98
C ALA A 646 27.08 5.93 0.37
N VAL A 647 26.84 4.90 1.17
CA VAL A 647 27.56 4.65 2.43
C VAL A 647 29.00 4.22 2.15
N VAL A 648 29.22 3.33 1.17
CA VAL A 648 30.57 2.96 0.70
C VAL A 648 31.33 4.20 0.21
N GLY A 649 30.69 5.08 -0.56
CA GLY A 649 31.28 6.34 -1.02
C GLY A 649 31.71 7.26 0.12
N SER A 650 30.98 7.29 1.24
CA SER A 650 31.36 8.07 2.43
C SER A 650 32.67 7.62 3.09
N LEU A 651 33.11 6.38 2.82
CA LEU A 651 34.36 5.81 3.33
C LEU A 651 35.56 6.03 2.40
N LEU A 652 35.30 6.55 1.19
CA LEU A 652 36.33 6.91 0.21
C LEU A 652 36.84 8.33 0.47
N ASN A 653 38.08 8.61 0.05
CA ASN A 653 38.77 9.86 0.30
C ASN A 653 39.23 10.54 -1.01
N ASP A 654 39.89 11.70 -0.89
CA ASP A 654 40.31 12.48 -2.05
C ASP A 654 41.49 11.85 -2.82
N THR A 655 42.27 10.96 -2.20
CA THR A 655 43.27 10.14 -2.90
C THR A 655 42.58 9.15 -3.83
N ASP A 656 41.50 8.52 -3.37
CA ASP A 656 40.72 7.58 -4.20
C ASP A 656 40.11 8.31 -5.42
N MET A 657 39.63 9.54 -5.24
CA MET A 657 39.19 10.41 -6.33
C MET A 657 40.33 10.77 -7.30
N GLY A 658 41.53 11.05 -6.79
CA GLY A 658 42.72 11.32 -7.63
C GLY A 658 43.16 10.10 -8.44
N ASN A 659 42.97 8.90 -7.89
CA ASN A 659 43.32 7.64 -8.52
C ASN A 659 42.43 7.26 -9.72
N ILE A 660 41.31 7.95 -9.97
CA ILE A 660 40.52 7.79 -11.20
C ILE A 660 41.40 7.99 -12.43
N ASP A 661 42.30 8.98 -12.43
CA ASP A 661 43.21 9.17 -13.56
C ASP A 661 44.17 7.99 -13.76
N THR A 662 44.59 7.34 -12.67
CA THR A 662 45.49 6.18 -12.74
C THR A 662 44.75 4.96 -13.29
N LEU A 663 43.53 4.72 -12.81
CA LEU A 663 42.63 3.70 -13.37
C LEU A 663 42.38 3.94 -14.86
N MET A 664 42.04 5.16 -15.26
CA MET A 664 41.70 5.50 -16.65
C MET A 664 42.91 5.46 -17.59
N ARG A 665 44.13 5.67 -17.08
CA ARG A 665 45.36 5.41 -17.86
C ARG A 665 45.59 3.92 -18.11
N HIS A 666 45.27 3.07 -17.13
CA HIS A 666 45.36 1.61 -17.27
C HIS A 666 44.28 1.10 -18.25
N GLU A 667 43.05 1.55 -18.09
CA GLU A 667 41.88 1.19 -18.92
C GLU A 667 41.79 2.03 -20.21
N LYS A 668 42.92 2.44 -20.79
CA LYS A 668 42.98 3.36 -21.92
C LYS A 668 42.16 2.87 -23.13
N ASP A 669 42.28 1.59 -23.44
CA ASP A 669 41.66 0.96 -24.61
C ASP A 669 40.36 0.21 -24.29
N THR A 670 39.88 0.27 -23.04
CA THR A 670 38.66 -0.41 -22.61
C THR A 670 37.44 0.24 -23.23
N GLU A 671 36.71 -0.53 -24.03
CA GLU A 671 35.50 -0.09 -24.71
C GLU A 671 34.26 -0.17 -23.80
N PHE A 672 33.47 0.90 -23.82
CA PHE A 672 32.21 1.02 -23.10
C PHE A 672 31.06 1.16 -24.10
N HIS A 673 30.00 0.37 -23.91
CA HIS A 673 28.91 0.25 -24.86
C HIS A 673 27.63 0.84 -24.25
N ALA A 674 27.01 1.81 -24.94
CA ALA A 674 25.68 2.27 -24.54
C ALA A 674 24.67 1.11 -24.58
N THR A 675 23.54 1.25 -23.89
CA THR A 675 22.43 0.30 -24.05
C THR A 675 21.75 0.49 -25.40
N GLY A 676 21.71 -0.54 -26.24
CA GLY A 676 21.08 -0.53 -27.57
C GLY A 676 21.96 -1.18 -28.65
N GLU A 677 21.36 -1.70 -29.72
CA GLU A 677 22.05 -2.54 -30.72
C GLU A 677 23.00 -1.77 -31.67
N GLU A 678 22.91 -0.43 -31.74
CA GLU A 678 23.62 0.39 -32.73
C GLU A 678 24.62 1.42 -32.15
N ALA A 679 24.94 1.36 -30.85
CA ALA A 679 25.80 2.36 -30.23
C ALA A 679 27.30 2.11 -30.49
N ILE A 680 28.00 3.13 -31.02
CA ILE A 680 29.45 3.06 -31.23
C ILE A 680 30.17 3.01 -29.87
N PRO A 681 31.00 1.99 -29.60
CA PRO A 681 31.75 1.90 -28.35
C PRO A 681 32.70 3.09 -28.17
N LYS A 682 32.92 3.48 -26.92
CA LYS A 682 33.86 4.54 -26.55
C LYS A 682 34.94 4.00 -25.63
N LYS A 683 36.19 4.36 -25.91
CA LYS A 683 37.34 4.04 -25.06
C LYS A 683 37.32 4.93 -23.83
N ILE A 684 36.86 4.39 -22.70
CA ILE A 684 36.56 5.19 -21.50
C ILE A 684 37.81 5.87 -20.94
N GLY A 685 38.94 5.16 -20.89
CA GLY A 685 40.18 5.69 -20.34
C GLY A 685 40.78 6.80 -21.20
N GLU A 686 40.82 6.61 -22.53
CA GLU A 686 41.25 7.66 -23.46
C GLU A 686 40.36 8.90 -23.39
N TYR A 687 39.04 8.73 -23.33
CA TYR A 687 38.09 9.84 -23.20
C TYR A 687 38.35 10.64 -21.93
N TRP A 688 38.38 9.98 -20.77
CA TRP A 688 38.59 10.64 -19.47
C TRP A 688 39.92 11.40 -19.41
N ILE A 689 41.02 10.80 -19.84
CA ILE A 689 42.35 11.43 -19.75
C ILE A 689 42.44 12.66 -20.65
N ASN A 690 41.82 12.63 -21.83
CA ASN A 690 41.76 13.80 -22.71
C ASN A 690 40.87 14.90 -22.12
N ASP A 691 39.72 14.55 -21.57
CA ASP A 691 38.84 15.48 -20.86
C ASP A 691 39.58 16.19 -19.71
N GLN A 692 40.23 15.43 -18.83
CA GLN A 692 40.97 15.97 -17.69
C GLN A 692 42.13 16.89 -18.10
N ARG A 693 42.83 16.58 -19.19
CA ARG A 693 43.91 17.46 -19.71
C ARG A 693 43.39 18.81 -20.17
N ILE A 694 42.19 18.85 -20.75
CA ILE A 694 41.60 20.06 -21.33
C ILE A 694 40.88 20.86 -20.24
N ASN A 695 39.99 20.21 -19.49
CA ASN A 695 39.04 20.85 -18.59
C ASN A 695 39.56 21.00 -17.15
N ASN A 696 40.53 20.18 -16.73
CA ASN A 696 41.13 20.22 -15.39
C ASN A 696 42.67 20.29 -15.42
N SER A 697 43.21 21.19 -16.24
CA SER A 697 44.67 21.40 -16.38
C SER A 697 45.41 21.73 -15.07
N ARG A 698 44.69 22.23 -14.05
CA ARG A 698 45.21 22.53 -12.71
C ARG A 698 45.22 21.32 -11.77
N ASN A 699 44.69 20.18 -12.21
CA ASN A 699 44.57 18.95 -11.45
C ASN A 699 43.88 19.15 -10.08
N SER A 700 42.79 19.93 -10.07
CA SER A 700 42.01 20.21 -8.86
C SER A 700 41.11 19.03 -8.51
N ILE A 701 41.17 18.54 -7.26
CA ILE A 701 40.36 17.40 -6.81
C ILE A 701 38.87 17.72 -6.79
N THR A 702 38.50 18.96 -6.44
CA THR A 702 37.11 19.42 -6.49
C THR A 702 36.61 19.49 -7.93
N GLN A 703 37.46 19.91 -8.87
CA GLN A 703 37.10 19.90 -10.28
C GLN A 703 36.94 18.46 -10.79
N LYS A 704 37.81 17.51 -10.39
CA LYS A 704 37.64 16.08 -10.72
C LYS A 704 36.29 15.53 -10.27
N LYS A 705 35.83 15.91 -9.07
CA LYS A 705 34.50 15.54 -8.58
C LYS A 705 33.40 16.06 -9.51
N HIS A 706 33.48 17.32 -9.93
CA HIS A 706 32.53 17.88 -10.90
C HIS A 706 32.62 17.22 -12.28
N ASP A 707 33.82 16.90 -12.76
CA ASP A 707 34.02 16.26 -14.07
C ASP A 707 33.47 14.82 -14.07
N LEU A 708 33.62 14.08 -12.97
CA LEU A 708 32.97 12.77 -12.80
C LEU A 708 31.44 12.87 -12.79
N ILE A 709 30.90 13.90 -12.13
CA ILE A 709 29.46 14.18 -12.15
C ILE A 709 28.99 14.55 -13.56
N PHE A 710 29.80 15.32 -14.31
CA PHE A 710 29.49 15.71 -15.68
C PHE A 710 29.49 14.51 -16.63
N LEU A 711 30.45 13.58 -16.48
CA LEU A 711 30.45 12.30 -17.18
C LEU A 711 29.17 11.49 -16.91
N MET A 712 28.70 11.46 -15.66
CA MET A 712 27.43 10.81 -15.30
C MET A 712 26.22 11.50 -15.95
N GLN A 713 26.22 12.83 -16.02
CA GLN A 713 25.09 13.62 -16.53
C GLN A 713 24.98 13.58 -18.06
N ASN A 714 26.09 13.82 -18.77
CA ASN A 714 26.06 14.20 -20.18
C ASN A 714 26.32 13.02 -21.14
N ASP A 715 27.07 12.01 -20.71
CA ASP A 715 27.58 10.97 -21.59
C ASP A 715 26.71 9.71 -21.57
N ALA A 716 25.72 9.64 -22.47
CA ALA A 716 24.78 8.51 -22.56
C ALA A 716 25.44 7.14 -22.75
N TRP A 717 26.58 7.09 -23.45
CA TRP A 717 27.35 5.85 -23.61
C TRP A 717 27.91 5.31 -22.28
N TYR A 718 28.13 6.19 -21.30
CA TYR A 718 28.57 5.84 -19.96
C TYR A 718 27.36 5.58 -19.04
N PHE A 719 26.50 6.57 -18.83
CA PHE A 719 25.46 6.47 -17.80
C PHE A 719 24.40 5.42 -18.12
N SER A 720 24.13 5.13 -19.40
CA SER A 720 23.14 4.10 -19.75
C SER A 720 23.60 2.71 -19.31
N ARG A 721 24.87 2.39 -19.56
CA ARG A 721 25.50 1.12 -19.17
C ARG A 721 25.67 1.02 -17.65
N VAL A 722 26.19 2.07 -17.02
CA VAL A 722 26.36 2.14 -15.55
C VAL A 722 25.02 1.93 -14.84
N ASN A 723 23.98 2.66 -15.24
CA ASN A 723 22.66 2.52 -14.64
C ASN A 723 22.05 1.13 -14.88
N ALA A 724 22.25 0.53 -16.06
CA ALA A 724 21.73 -0.80 -16.35
C ALA A 724 22.43 -1.88 -15.51
N ILE A 725 23.76 -1.81 -15.35
CA ILE A 725 24.55 -2.74 -14.55
C ILE A 725 24.23 -2.60 -13.06
N ALA A 726 24.22 -1.37 -12.54
CA ALA A 726 23.94 -1.10 -11.12
C ALA A 726 22.53 -1.58 -10.72
N GLN A 727 21.58 -1.58 -11.67
CA GLN A 727 20.23 -2.07 -11.48
C GLN A 727 20.04 -3.54 -11.91
N ASN A 728 21.13 -4.24 -12.27
CA ASN A 728 21.16 -5.63 -12.72
C ASN A 728 20.12 -5.95 -13.83
N ARG A 729 19.94 -5.02 -14.76
CA ARG A 729 19.05 -5.13 -15.93
C ARG A 729 19.78 -4.98 -17.25
N ASP A 730 21.11 -4.95 -17.20
CA ASP A 730 21.96 -4.94 -18.37
C ASP A 730 21.94 -6.28 -19.11
N LYS A 731 22.30 -6.24 -20.40
CA LYS A 731 22.52 -7.43 -21.22
C LYS A 731 23.85 -7.27 -21.96
N GLY A 732 24.63 -8.35 -22.01
CA GLY A 732 25.89 -8.43 -22.76
C GLY A 732 26.97 -7.45 -22.29
N SER A 733 26.97 -7.03 -21.02
CA SER A 733 28.07 -6.22 -20.49
C SER A 733 29.33 -7.07 -20.31
N SER A 734 30.48 -6.45 -20.53
CA SER A 734 31.79 -7.03 -20.20
C SER A 734 32.10 -6.96 -18.71
N PHE A 735 33.03 -7.80 -18.25
CA PHE A 735 33.57 -7.74 -16.89
C PHE A 735 34.09 -6.34 -16.54
N LYS A 736 34.84 -5.70 -17.45
CA LYS A 736 35.40 -4.36 -17.23
C LYS A 736 34.33 -3.29 -17.07
N GLU A 737 33.22 -3.36 -17.81
CA GLU A 737 32.07 -2.45 -17.60
C GLU A 737 31.43 -2.65 -16.21
N VAL A 738 31.32 -3.90 -15.75
CA VAL A 738 30.79 -4.24 -14.42
C VAL A 738 31.71 -3.74 -13.30
N LEU A 739 33.01 -4.01 -13.44
CA LEU A 739 34.03 -3.54 -12.51
C LEU A 739 34.02 -2.01 -12.42
N ILE A 740 34.12 -1.31 -13.55
CA ILE A 740 34.13 0.16 -13.58
C ILE A 740 32.84 0.72 -12.99
N THR A 741 31.67 0.13 -13.29
CA THR A 741 30.40 0.53 -12.66
C THR A 741 30.47 0.41 -11.13
N THR A 742 31.04 -0.68 -10.63
CA THR A 742 31.18 -0.94 -9.19
C THR A 742 32.12 0.05 -8.50
N LEU A 743 33.19 0.46 -9.17
CA LEU A 743 34.12 1.47 -8.67
C LEU A 743 33.54 2.88 -8.74
N MET A 744 32.92 3.24 -9.87
CA MET A 744 32.47 4.60 -10.13
C MET A 744 31.18 4.95 -9.35
N THR A 745 30.28 4.00 -9.10
CA THR A 745 29.04 4.28 -8.35
C THR A 745 29.29 4.96 -6.98
N PRO A 746 30.13 4.40 -6.08
CA PRO A 746 30.44 5.04 -4.80
C PRO A 746 31.32 6.30 -4.94
N LEU A 747 32.23 6.37 -5.92
CA LEU A 747 33.04 7.57 -6.19
C LEU A 747 32.17 8.75 -6.67
N THR A 748 31.20 8.48 -7.55
CA THR A 748 30.23 9.49 -8.00
C THR A 748 29.34 9.93 -6.84
N SER A 749 28.87 8.99 -5.99
CA SER A 749 28.10 9.38 -4.80
C SER A 749 28.92 10.23 -3.84
N LYS A 750 30.21 9.92 -3.64
CA LYS A 750 31.12 10.76 -2.85
C LYS A 750 31.26 12.15 -3.44
N ALA A 751 31.52 12.23 -4.75
CA ALA A 751 31.64 13.49 -5.46
C ALA A 751 30.40 14.36 -5.25
N LEU A 752 29.20 13.78 -5.45
CA LEU A 752 27.92 14.44 -5.26
C LEU A 752 27.72 14.98 -3.83
N VAL A 753 28.05 14.17 -2.81
CA VAL A 753 27.95 14.56 -1.40
C VAL A 753 28.90 15.72 -1.09
N ASP A 754 30.15 15.64 -1.55
CA ASP A 754 31.18 16.63 -1.26
C ASP A 754 30.93 17.97 -1.99
N THR A 755 30.27 17.93 -3.15
CA THR A 755 30.08 19.13 -3.98
C THR A 755 28.73 19.80 -3.84
N SER A 756 27.66 19.06 -3.53
CA SER A 756 26.31 19.61 -3.46
C SER A 756 26.15 20.53 -2.24
N ARG A 757 25.76 21.79 -2.48
CA ARG A 757 25.46 22.77 -1.42
C ARG A 757 24.02 23.28 -1.44
N ALA A 758 23.23 22.85 -2.42
CA ALA A 758 21.81 23.18 -2.50
C ALA A 758 21.01 22.52 -1.37
N GLU A 759 19.97 23.22 -0.91
CA GLU A 759 18.98 22.62 -0.01
C GLU A 759 18.26 21.46 -0.74
N PRO A 760 18.05 20.31 -0.06
CA PRO A 760 17.30 19.20 -0.64
C PRO A 760 15.87 19.63 -1.04
N PRO A 761 15.47 19.49 -2.32
CA PRO A 761 14.11 19.78 -2.74
C PRO A 761 13.11 18.77 -2.17
N THR A 762 11.91 19.24 -1.85
CA THR A 762 10.80 18.39 -1.35
C THR A 762 10.01 17.71 -2.46
N ARG A 763 10.27 18.06 -3.72
CA ARG A 763 9.62 17.49 -4.90
C ARG A 763 10.59 17.37 -6.07
N LEU A 764 10.66 16.17 -6.62
CA LEU A 764 11.51 15.80 -7.75
C LEU A 764 10.70 15.10 -8.83
N PHE A 765 11.17 15.17 -10.07
CA PHE A 765 10.57 14.50 -11.23
C PHE A 765 11.62 13.63 -11.92
N ARG A 766 11.24 12.42 -12.32
CA ARG A 766 12.07 11.50 -13.10
C ARG A 766 11.30 11.04 -14.33
N GLY A 767 11.87 11.26 -15.50
CA GLY A 767 11.32 10.82 -16.78
C GLY A 767 11.84 9.42 -17.15
N LEU A 768 10.94 8.56 -17.61
CA LEU A 768 11.24 7.22 -18.09
C LEU A 768 10.49 6.98 -19.41
N ASN A 769 11.12 6.23 -20.31
CA ASN A 769 10.50 5.73 -21.53
C ASN A 769 10.36 4.21 -21.41
N LEU A 770 9.11 3.76 -21.23
CA LEU A 770 8.78 2.36 -20.94
C LEU A 770 7.77 1.84 -21.96
N SER A 771 7.81 0.55 -22.29
CA SER A 771 6.80 -0.05 -23.17
C SER A 771 5.40 0.07 -22.57
N GLU A 772 4.36 0.19 -23.40
CA GLU A 772 2.97 0.26 -22.94
C GLU A 772 2.58 -0.90 -22.02
N GLU A 773 3.03 -2.13 -22.32
CA GLU A 773 2.77 -3.31 -21.50
C GLU A 773 3.34 -3.17 -20.08
N PHE A 774 4.62 -2.80 -19.96
CA PHE A 774 5.26 -2.56 -18.67
C PHE A 774 4.60 -1.39 -17.92
N THR A 775 4.28 -0.30 -18.61
CA THR A 775 3.57 0.85 -18.03
C THR A 775 2.21 0.45 -17.46
N LYS A 776 1.47 -0.42 -18.16
CA LYS A 776 0.20 -0.96 -17.64
C LYS A 776 0.41 -1.80 -16.39
N GLY A 777 1.44 -2.65 -16.35
CA GLY A 777 1.82 -3.38 -15.14
C GLY A 777 2.13 -2.45 -13.95
N LEU A 778 2.81 -1.32 -14.20
CA LEU A 778 3.07 -0.31 -13.16
C LEU A 778 1.78 0.36 -12.66
N ILE A 779 0.84 0.66 -13.56
CA ILE A 779 -0.47 1.23 -13.20
C ILE A 779 -1.23 0.25 -12.29
N ASP A 780 -1.27 -1.03 -12.64
CA ASP A 780 -1.99 -2.06 -11.88
C ASP A 780 -1.38 -2.25 -10.47
N GLN A 781 -0.05 -2.28 -10.38
CA GLN A 781 0.70 -2.37 -9.11
C GLN A 781 0.49 -1.13 -8.23
N ALA A 782 0.59 0.07 -8.82
CA ALA A 782 0.36 1.33 -8.11
C ALA A 782 -1.08 1.44 -7.59
N ASN A 783 -2.06 1.09 -8.42
CA ASN A 783 -3.46 1.09 -8.02
C ASN A 783 -3.77 0.06 -6.93
N ALA A 784 -3.10 -1.10 -6.91
CA ALA A 784 -3.26 -2.08 -5.83
C ALA A 784 -2.82 -1.49 -4.47
N MET A 785 -1.69 -0.77 -4.43
CA MET A 785 -1.20 -0.10 -3.22
C MET A 785 -2.12 1.03 -2.78
N ILE A 786 -2.52 1.91 -3.72
CA ILE A 786 -3.42 3.04 -3.44
C ILE A 786 -4.78 2.56 -2.95
N ALA A 787 -5.34 1.50 -3.57
CA ALA A 787 -6.66 0.99 -3.24
C ALA A 787 -6.72 0.36 -1.85
N ASN A 788 -5.63 -0.27 -1.39
CA ASN A 788 -5.60 -0.93 -0.08
C ASN A 788 -5.04 -0.05 1.05
N THR A 789 -4.73 1.21 0.75
CA THR A 789 -4.25 2.19 1.73
C THR A 789 -5.33 3.24 2.00
N THR A 790 -5.96 3.15 3.17
CA THR A 790 -7.11 3.97 3.55
C THR A 790 -6.96 4.49 4.97
N GLU A 791 -7.44 5.72 5.21
CA GLU A 791 -7.46 6.33 6.54
C GLU A 791 -8.29 5.52 7.53
N ARG A 792 -7.90 5.54 8.80
CA ARG A 792 -8.57 4.79 9.87
C ARG A 792 -9.67 5.62 10.54
N LEU A 793 -10.79 4.95 10.85
CA LEU A 793 -11.74 5.43 11.85
C LEU A 793 -11.78 4.49 13.05
N PHE A 794 -12.32 3.27 12.88
CA PHE A 794 -12.46 2.29 13.96
C PHE A 794 -11.62 1.02 13.70
N THR A 795 -11.73 0.48 12.49
CA THR A 795 -11.09 -0.75 12.05
C THR A 795 -9.71 -0.45 11.48
N ASP A 796 -8.70 -1.20 11.92
CA ASP A 796 -7.34 -1.06 11.41
C ASP A 796 -7.13 -1.94 10.18
N HIS A 797 -6.91 -1.30 9.02
CA HIS A 797 -6.65 -1.94 7.74
C HIS A 797 -5.16 -1.93 7.35
N SER A 798 -4.28 -1.45 8.23
CA SER A 798 -2.82 -1.36 8.04
C SER A 798 -2.17 -2.68 7.58
N PRO A 799 -2.55 -3.88 8.06
CA PRO A 799 -1.94 -5.13 7.60
C PRO A 799 -2.14 -5.43 6.12
N GLU A 800 -3.28 -5.04 5.54
CA GLU A 800 -3.52 -5.25 4.10
C GLU A 800 -2.73 -4.23 3.28
N ALA A 801 -2.65 -2.96 3.74
CA ALA A 801 -1.80 -1.95 3.12
C ALA A 801 -0.32 -2.41 3.11
N PHE A 802 0.21 -2.90 4.25
CA PHE A 802 1.55 -3.48 4.35
C PHE A 802 1.77 -4.58 3.31
N LYS A 803 0.87 -5.56 3.26
CA LYS A 803 0.96 -6.70 2.33
C LYS A 803 0.99 -6.24 0.88
N GLN A 804 0.09 -5.34 0.49
CA GLN A 804 -0.03 -4.87 -0.88
C GLN A 804 1.15 -3.99 -1.29
N ILE A 805 1.67 -3.17 -0.39
CA ILE A 805 2.88 -2.38 -0.65
C ILE A 805 4.10 -3.27 -0.81
N LYS A 806 4.31 -4.25 0.09
CA LYS A 806 5.44 -5.19 -0.04
C LYS A 806 5.38 -6.05 -1.30
N SER A 807 4.17 -6.41 -1.75
CA SER A 807 3.98 -7.27 -2.93
C SER A 807 4.11 -6.52 -4.26
N ASN A 808 3.91 -5.20 -4.27
CA ASN A 808 3.84 -4.39 -5.50
C ASN A 808 4.85 -3.23 -5.50
N ASP A 809 5.84 -3.24 -4.60
CA ASP A 809 6.76 -2.12 -4.40
C ASP A 809 7.53 -1.75 -5.68
N LEU A 810 7.38 -0.49 -6.11
CA LEU A 810 8.01 0.06 -7.30
C LEU A 810 9.36 0.75 -7.02
N SER A 811 9.76 0.84 -5.75
CA SER A 811 10.96 1.56 -5.31
C SER A 811 12.24 1.09 -6.01
N LYS A 812 12.32 -0.20 -6.36
CA LYS A 812 13.52 -0.79 -6.96
C LYS A 812 13.88 -0.20 -8.33
N ILE A 813 12.90 0.33 -9.07
CA ILE A 813 13.11 1.00 -10.37
C ILE A 813 14.03 2.23 -10.25
N SER A 814 14.01 2.89 -9.08
CA SER A 814 14.82 4.09 -8.79
C SER A 814 15.96 3.80 -7.81
N SER A 815 16.23 2.53 -7.51
CA SER A 815 17.24 2.11 -6.54
C SER A 815 18.57 1.70 -7.16
N ARG A 816 19.58 1.45 -6.31
CA ARG A 816 20.91 0.88 -6.61
C ARG A 816 21.85 1.69 -7.50
N THR A 817 21.37 2.76 -8.14
CA THR A 817 22.19 3.70 -8.91
C THR A 817 21.99 5.15 -8.45
N ASN A 818 22.86 6.05 -8.92
CA ASN A 818 22.72 7.50 -8.79
C ASN A 818 21.66 8.00 -9.79
N ALA A 819 20.39 7.86 -9.45
CA ALA A 819 19.27 8.17 -10.34
C ALA A 819 19.13 9.67 -10.57
N SER A 820 19.23 10.09 -11.84
CA SER A 820 18.93 11.45 -12.30
C SER A 820 17.46 11.83 -12.12
N THR A 821 17.22 13.03 -11.60
CA THR A 821 15.91 13.65 -11.34
C THR A 821 16.00 15.17 -11.56
N THR A 822 14.88 15.87 -11.66
CA THR A 822 14.83 17.33 -11.83
C THR A 822 13.74 17.96 -10.96
N THR A 823 13.90 19.22 -10.58
CA THR A 823 12.81 20.01 -9.97
C THR A 823 11.86 20.62 -11.02
N ASN A 824 12.22 20.57 -12.31
CA ASN A 824 11.46 21.15 -13.41
C ASN A 824 10.73 20.07 -14.23
N ILE A 825 9.42 19.92 -14.00
CA ILE A 825 8.58 18.95 -14.73
C ILE A 825 8.62 19.14 -16.26
N LYS A 826 8.90 20.34 -16.76
CA LYS A 826 8.96 20.60 -18.21
C LYS A 826 10.11 19.85 -18.88
N LEU A 827 11.22 19.61 -18.18
CA LEU A 827 12.34 18.85 -18.74
C LEU A 827 11.89 17.44 -19.12
N VAL A 828 11.22 16.73 -18.20
CA VAL A 828 10.76 15.36 -18.43
C VAL A 828 9.54 15.28 -19.36
N LYS A 829 8.67 16.30 -19.36
CA LYS A 829 7.47 16.34 -20.22
C LYS A 829 7.75 16.79 -21.64
N GLU A 830 8.51 17.87 -21.82
CA GLU A 830 8.63 18.59 -23.09
C GLU A 830 9.96 18.28 -23.79
N THR A 831 11.07 18.28 -23.05
CA THR A 831 12.41 18.07 -23.60
C THR A 831 12.68 16.60 -23.87
N TRP A 832 12.52 15.74 -22.86
CA TRP A 832 12.73 14.30 -22.97
C TRP A 832 11.51 13.53 -23.48
N ASP A 833 10.34 14.17 -23.53
CA ASP A 833 9.07 13.59 -24.00
C ASP A 833 8.75 12.23 -23.37
N SER A 834 8.99 12.10 -22.05
CA SER A 834 8.85 10.84 -21.33
C SER A 834 7.39 10.38 -21.23
N ASN A 835 7.12 9.10 -21.54
CA ASN A 835 5.78 8.54 -21.41
C ASN A 835 5.43 8.13 -19.96
N VAL A 836 6.42 7.94 -19.08
CA VAL A 836 6.23 7.72 -17.65
C VAL A 836 7.01 8.75 -16.85
N ILE A 837 6.34 9.41 -15.90
CA ILE A 837 6.95 10.38 -14.99
C ILE A 837 6.72 9.92 -13.56
N PHE A 838 7.79 9.83 -12.77
CA PHE A 838 7.71 9.67 -11.34
C PHE A 838 7.84 11.06 -10.68
N GLU A 839 6.78 11.52 -10.03
CA GLU A 839 6.80 12.68 -9.14
C GLU A 839 7.10 12.17 -7.73
N MET A 840 8.32 12.44 -7.24
CA MET A 840 8.80 11.96 -5.94
C MET A 840 8.64 13.07 -4.90
N LEU A 841 7.74 12.88 -3.94
CA LEU A 841 7.54 13.77 -2.81
C LEU A 841 8.42 13.32 -1.64
N ASP A 842 9.26 14.24 -1.15
CA ASP A 842 10.15 14.03 -0.01
C ASP A 842 9.91 15.09 1.09
N PRO A 843 8.70 15.13 1.69
CA PRO A 843 8.39 16.12 2.72
C PRO A 843 9.22 15.93 4.00
N ASP A 844 9.74 14.73 4.23
CA ASP A 844 10.50 14.39 5.43
C ASP A 844 12.03 14.51 5.25
N GLY A 845 12.52 14.73 4.03
CA GLY A 845 13.95 14.89 3.72
C GLY A 845 14.74 13.59 3.84
N LEU A 846 14.18 12.51 3.31
CA LEU A 846 14.65 11.13 3.42
C LEU A 846 15.48 10.68 2.21
N LEU A 847 15.30 11.28 1.03
CA LEU A 847 15.97 10.85 -0.21
C LEU A 847 17.42 11.36 -0.32
N HIS A 848 17.75 12.42 0.42
CA HIS A 848 19.07 13.08 0.41
C HIS A 848 19.59 13.44 -1.00
N PRO A 849 18.78 14.06 -1.88
CA PRO A 849 19.19 14.43 -3.23
C PRO A 849 20.42 15.35 -3.23
N LYS A 850 21.26 15.21 -4.25
CA LYS A 850 22.47 16.02 -4.45
C LYS A 850 22.42 16.73 -5.79
N GLN A 851 22.74 18.02 -5.79
CA GLN A 851 22.78 18.84 -6.99
C GLN A 851 23.78 18.27 -8.00
N VAL A 852 23.34 18.20 -9.26
CA VAL A 852 24.14 17.82 -10.43
C VAL A 852 24.29 19.06 -11.32
N GLY A 853 25.53 19.37 -11.71
CA GLY A 853 25.84 20.52 -12.55
C GLY A 853 25.52 21.87 -11.89
N GLN A 854 25.39 22.91 -12.73
CA GLN A 854 24.97 24.25 -12.29
C GLN A 854 23.46 24.41 -12.41
N HIS A 855 22.86 25.14 -11.47
CA HIS A 855 21.43 25.46 -11.50
C HIS A 855 21.22 26.94 -11.81
N GLY A 856 20.38 27.20 -12.81
CA GLY A 856 20.04 28.53 -13.30
C GLY A 856 18.95 28.46 -14.36
N ALA A 857 18.50 29.62 -14.84
CA ALA A 857 17.53 29.67 -15.93
C ALA A 857 18.06 28.94 -17.17
N GLY A 858 17.25 28.04 -17.73
CA GLY A 858 17.62 27.23 -18.91
C GLY A 858 18.45 25.98 -18.63
N THR A 859 18.78 25.69 -17.36
CA THR A 859 19.47 24.44 -16.97
C THR A 859 18.48 23.31 -16.71
N GLU A 860 18.99 22.07 -16.68
CA GLU A 860 18.20 20.87 -16.33
C GLU A 860 17.72 20.87 -14.87
N SER A 861 18.29 21.73 -14.01
CA SER A 861 17.96 21.77 -12.57
C SER A 861 18.04 20.39 -11.93
N GLU A 862 19.06 19.63 -12.30
CA GLU A 862 19.18 18.20 -12.03
C GLU A 862 19.65 17.93 -10.58
N PHE A 863 19.07 16.89 -10.00
CA PHE A 863 19.50 16.28 -8.75
C PHE A 863 19.70 14.78 -8.95
N SER A 864 20.72 14.22 -8.32
CA SER A 864 20.94 12.79 -8.24
C SER A 864 20.46 12.23 -6.90
N VAL A 865 19.78 11.09 -6.96
CA VAL A 865 19.27 10.34 -5.80
C VAL A 865 19.80 8.92 -5.84
N TYR A 866 20.60 8.54 -4.84
CA TYR A 866 20.87 7.14 -4.53
C TYR A 866 19.88 6.69 -3.46
N LEU A 867 18.83 5.94 -3.83
CA LEU A 867 17.74 5.61 -2.89
C LEU A 867 18.28 4.86 -1.65
N PRO A 868 18.08 5.38 -0.42
CA PRO A 868 18.43 4.64 0.80
C PRO A 868 17.68 3.31 0.89
N GLU A 869 18.33 2.28 1.44
CA GLU A 869 17.77 0.92 1.42
C GLU A 869 16.55 0.72 2.35
N ASP A 870 16.35 1.61 3.31
CA ASP A 870 15.23 1.64 4.24
C ASP A 870 14.14 2.66 3.86
N VAL A 871 14.24 3.25 2.67
CA VAL A 871 13.27 4.21 2.13
C VAL A 871 12.57 3.60 0.91
N ALA A 872 11.24 3.55 0.96
CA ALA A 872 10.40 3.20 -0.18
C ALA A 872 9.77 4.46 -0.81
N LEU A 873 9.58 4.43 -2.12
CA LEU A 873 8.75 5.35 -2.88
C LEU A 873 7.37 4.68 -3.05
N VAL A 874 6.41 5.03 -2.19
CA VAL A 874 5.07 4.42 -2.19
C VAL A 874 4.10 5.32 -2.97
N PRO A 875 3.34 4.81 -3.96
CA PRO A 875 2.48 5.65 -4.78
C PRO A 875 1.21 6.08 -4.01
N THR A 876 0.87 7.35 -4.15
CA THR A 876 -0.37 7.94 -3.60
C THR A 876 -1.37 8.32 -4.68
N LYS A 877 -0.91 8.48 -5.93
CA LYS A 877 -1.74 8.87 -7.09
C LYS A 877 -1.15 8.36 -8.41
N VAL A 878 -2.01 7.96 -9.34
CA VAL A 878 -1.68 7.70 -10.75
C VAL A 878 -2.57 8.58 -11.63
N THR A 879 -1.95 9.33 -12.54
CA THR A 879 -2.63 10.32 -13.38
C THR A 879 -2.32 10.10 -14.85
N LEU A 880 -3.35 10.13 -15.70
CA LEU A 880 -3.18 10.24 -17.16
C LEU A 880 -3.01 11.71 -17.54
N ASP A 881 -1.85 12.07 -18.10
CA ASP A 881 -1.42 13.45 -18.40
C ASP A 881 -1.24 13.68 -19.91
N GLY A 882 -2.32 13.50 -20.65
CA GLY A 882 -2.33 13.66 -22.11
C GLY A 882 -1.41 12.66 -22.81
N LYS A 883 -0.71 13.13 -23.85
CA LYS A 883 0.11 12.30 -24.73
C LYS A 883 1.52 12.86 -24.93
N THR A 884 2.45 11.97 -25.29
CA THR A 884 3.77 12.31 -25.83
C THR A 884 3.68 12.83 -27.26
N LYS A 885 4.78 13.34 -27.82
CA LYS A 885 4.85 13.76 -29.24
C LYS A 885 4.69 12.58 -30.20
N THR A 886 4.97 11.36 -29.75
CA THR A 886 4.75 10.12 -30.52
C THR A 886 3.29 9.62 -30.46
N GLY A 887 2.42 10.26 -29.67
CA GLY A 887 1.00 9.94 -29.57
C GLY A 887 0.65 8.87 -28.51
N GLU A 888 1.65 8.37 -27.78
CA GLU A 888 1.48 7.47 -26.63
C GLU A 888 0.91 8.23 -25.42
N ASN A 889 0.15 7.54 -24.57
CA ASN A 889 -0.34 8.13 -23.33
C ASN A 889 0.82 8.40 -22.37
N ARG A 890 0.79 9.54 -21.70
CA ARG A 890 1.74 9.88 -20.64
C ARG A 890 1.11 9.68 -19.27
N TYR A 891 1.79 8.96 -18.38
CA TYR A 891 1.33 8.71 -17.01
C TYR A 891 2.26 9.34 -15.98
N ILE A 892 1.68 9.99 -14.96
CA ILE A 892 2.40 10.52 -13.81
C ILE A 892 2.04 9.68 -12.58
N PHE A 893 3.06 9.09 -11.97
CA PHE A 893 2.98 8.37 -10.71
C PHE A 893 3.53 9.29 -9.61
N THR A 894 2.65 9.72 -8.70
CA THR A 894 3.07 10.51 -7.54
C THR A 894 3.40 9.56 -6.40
N PHE A 895 4.65 9.58 -5.96
CA PHE A 895 5.19 8.79 -4.87
C PHE A 895 5.47 9.65 -3.65
N VAL A 896 5.41 9.05 -2.46
CA VAL A 896 5.92 9.63 -1.23
C VAL A 896 7.06 8.76 -0.69
N ALA A 897 8.15 9.40 -0.28
CA ALA A 897 9.26 8.74 0.41
C ALA A 897 8.83 8.36 1.84
N VAL A 898 8.93 7.08 2.18
CA VAL A 898 8.62 6.55 3.52
C VAL A 898 9.78 5.73 4.02
N LYS A 899 10.30 6.10 5.20
CA LYS A 899 11.42 5.41 5.85
C LYS A 899 10.91 4.41 6.89
N SER A 900 11.31 3.15 6.78
CA SER A 900 10.97 2.11 7.74
C SER A 900 12.00 0.96 7.72
N PRO A 901 12.33 0.35 8.88
CA PRO A 901 13.15 -0.86 8.92
C PRO A 901 12.53 -2.04 8.14
N ASP A 902 11.22 -2.04 7.91
CA ASP A 902 10.53 -3.08 7.13
C ASP A 902 10.92 -3.09 5.64
N PHE A 903 11.55 -2.01 5.15
CA PHE A 903 12.10 -1.94 3.79
C PHE A 903 13.54 -2.42 3.68
N ILE A 904 14.27 -2.51 4.82
CA ILE A 904 15.69 -2.89 4.82
C ILE A 904 15.83 -4.29 4.20
N PRO A 905 16.51 -4.40 3.05
CA PRO A 905 16.72 -5.67 2.39
C PRO A 905 17.56 -6.58 3.28
N ARG A 906 17.35 -7.86 3.11
CA ARG A 906 17.91 -8.88 3.97
C ARG A 906 19.07 -9.49 3.18
N HIS A 907 20.28 -9.23 3.62
CA HIS A 907 21.49 -9.67 2.94
C HIS A 907 22.31 -10.49 3.92
N GLU A 908 22.68 -11.70 3.53
CA GLU A 908 23.66 -12.50 4.25
C GLU A 908 24.99 -11.75 4.26
N SER A 909 25.60 -11.56 5.42
CA SER A 909 26.93 -10.94 5.55
C SER A 909 28.04 -11.89 5.11
N GLY A 910 29.20 -11.38 4.71
CA GLY A 910 30.35 -12.21 4.31
C GLY A 910 30.77 -12.01 2.85
N TYR A 911 29.89 -11.49 2.01
CA TYR A 911 30.10 -11.35 0.57
C TYR A 911 31.28 -10.44 0.18
N ALA A 912 31.67 -9.51 1.06
CA ALA A 912 32.83 -8.64 0.86
C ALA A 912 33.91 -8.84 1.93
N VAL A 913 33.51 -9.08 3.19
CA VAL A 913 34.47 -9.21 4.28
C VAL A 913 35.26 -10.52 4.24
N GLU A 914 34.68 -11.64 3.78
CA GLU A 914 35.44 -12.90 3.72
C GLU A 914 36.56 -12.87 2.67
N PRO A 915 36.33 -12.40 1.42
CA PRO A 915 37.43 -12.21 0.48
C PRO A 915 38.47 -11.20 0.96
N PHE A 916 38.09 -10.24 1.81
CA PHE A 916 39.03 -9.25 2.36
C PHE A 916 39.91 -9.81 3.49
N LEU A 917 39.40 -10.77 4.27
CA LEU A 917 40.14 -11.42 5.36
C LEU A 917 41.13 -12.48 4.87
N ARG A 918 40.80 -13.17 3.76
CA ARG A 918 41.70 -14.13 3.09
C ARG A 918 42.77 -13.40 2.29
#